data_AF-A0AAE0AG48-F1
#
_entry.id   AF-A0AAE0AG48-F1
#
_cell.length_a   1.000
_cell.length_b   1.000
_cell.length_c   1.000
_cell.angle_alpha   90.00
_cell.angle_beta   90.00
_cell.angle_gamma   90.00
#
_symmetry.space_group_name_H-M   'P 1'
#
loop_
_entity.id
_entity.type
_entity.pdbx_description
1 polymer ?
#
loop_
_entity_poly.entity_id
_entity_poly.type
_entity_poly.pdbx_seq_one_letter_code
_entity_poly.pdbx_strand_id
1 'polypeptide(L)'
;MEKRVSMLLLIIAVFVLSDVADGKAKAGSEDGDIIDCVDIHKQPAFDHPAMRNPHNSVGSCTMQMRPSFDLPTEKLDTRNKSSRSVILQTWQKSGSCPKGTVPIRRIRKQDLLRAASLEQFGTKPPKNFSASNRTDTKNIISPPVPPSINNTKLRLPSTINLPSPINRSSAILITVGYNYFGAQGDINLWNPTVDLPDDYTTAQIWLKAGPANNFESIEAGWVVNPKLYSNHKTRLFAYWTKDKYKSTGCFDLTCAGFVQTSTEVALGAALYPVSSSGGPQYLVTVGIYQDNKTGHWWLKCGDNAVIGYWPKEMFEYLSHSATSVEWGGEVYSQNVKKGPPHTKTQMGSGSFALDLENSAAYIKQVRIIDDDSLQPKYPDWVVTGSDEENCYSAFNYVQGNNDEPVFFFGGPGQNPRCMVSMLLLLMAVFVLSDVADVKAKARVTLSGIDKKLKILNKPAVKSINSEDGDIIDCVDINKQPAFDHPALRNHKIQMRPSFDLPTEKLDRRNESSQPVIQQTWQKCGSCPEGTVPIRRIRKQDLLRAASLEQFGTKPPNIPSAASNKTDTINIISPPSINNTKPNFLSPINRSSAILATVGYNYIGAQGDINLWNPAVDLPDDYTTGQIWLKGGPGNNFESIEAGWVVNPKLYGDHATRLFAYWTKDAYKTTGCFDITCAGFVQTNPKVALGVALQPLSSSGGPQYYIPIGTYRDPDTENWWLKIGQNYEVVVGYWPKELFGYLSRSAIMVEWGGEVYSTNVKKGPPHTKTQMGSGSSAQTLEGSAASILHVRIKDYSLQLKYPEWVGTGSDESYCYSALNYVPGYTVEPVFYFGGPGQGPLCP
;
A
#
# COMPACT_ATOMS: atom_id res chain seq x y z
N MET A 1 22.06 -23.77 25.58
CA MET A 1 22.93 -22.60 25.31
C MET A 1 24.39 -22.92 25.59
N GLU A 2 24.73 -23.40 26.79
CA GLU A 2 26.12 -23.66 27.25
C GLU A 2 27.02 -24.41 26.27
N LYS A 3 26.52 -25.46 25.59
CA LYS A 3 27.32 -26.23 24.62
C LYS A 3 27.87 -25.42 23.43
N ARG A 4 27.28 -24.26 23.07
CA ARG A 4 27.87 -23.35 22.06
C ARG A 4 28.92 -22.43 22.68
N VAL A 5 28.67 -21.90 23.87
CA VAL A 5 29.61 -21.05 24.62
C VAL A 5 30.90 -21.82 24.91
N SER A 6 30.79 -23.08 25.39
CA SER A 6 31.93 -23.96 25.63
C SER A 6 32.71 -24.33 24.36
N MET A 7 32.08 -24.34 23.19
CA MET A 7 32.73 -24.66 21.92
C MET A 7 33.51 -23.47 21.37
N LEU A 8 32.95 -22.26 21.44
CA LEU A 8 33.68 -21.05 21.06
C LEU A 8 34.84 -20.77 22.03
N LEU A 9 34.66 -21.03 23.33
CA LEU A 9 35.74 -20.97 24.31
C LEU A 9 36.81 -22.04 24.08
N LEU A 10 36.47 -23.24 23.58
CA LEU A 10 37.49 -24.23 23.19
C LEU A 10 38.32 -23.76 22.00
N ILE A 11 37.68 -23.18 20.97
CA ILE A 11 38.39 -22.60 19.82
C ILE A 11 39.31 -21.47 20.29
N ILE A 12 38.82 -20.56 21.13
CA ILE A 12 39.65 -19.48 21.71
C ILE A 12 40.80 -20.07 22.55
N ALA A 13 40.56 -21.07 23.41
CA ALA A 13 41.61 -21.67 24.24
C ALA A 13 42.70 -22.38 23.41
N VAL A 14 42.33 -23.17 22.40
CA VAL A 14 43.28 -23.91 21.56
C VAL A 14 44.11 -22.98 20.66
N PHE A 15 43.51 -21.90 20.15
CA PHE A 15 44.20 -20.93 19.28
C PHE A 15 44.91 -19.78 20.03
N VAL A 16 44.68 -19.59 21.33
CA VAL A 16 45.40 -18.59 22.16
C VAL A 16 46.54 -19.21 22.98
N LEU A 17 46.48 -20.51 23.31
CA LEU A 17 47.56 -21.20 24.05
C LEU A 17 48.69 -21.76 23.15
N SER A 18 48.58 -21.62 21.83
CA SER A 18 49.54 -22.18 20.85
C SER A 18 50.61 -21.20 20.33
N ASP A 19 50.82 -20.06 21.01
CA ASP A 19 51.98 -19.18 20.80
C ASP A 19 53.29 -19.72 21.42
N VAL A 20 53.26 -20.87 22.09
CA VAL A 20 54.43 -21.61 22.57
C VAL A 20 54.38 -23.05 22.04
N ALA A 21 55.51 -23.51 21.47
CA ALA A 21 55.77 -24.87 21.01
C ALA A 21 54.82 -25.45 19.93
N ASP A 22 55.05 -25.09 18.66
CA ASP A 22 55.44 -26.11 17.67
C ASP A 22 56.08 -25.53 16.40
N GLY A 23 57.10 -26.22 15.87
CA GLY A 23 57.90 -25.79 14.71
C GLY A 23 57.24 -26.04 13.35
N LYS A 24 55.99 -25.63 13.16
CA LYS A 24 55.23 -25.86 11.92
C LYS A 24 55.37 -24.69 10.93
N ALA A 25 55.54 -25.02 9.64
CA ALA A 25 55.79 -24.04 8.59
C ALA A 25 54.63 -23.04 8.44
N LYS A 26 54.95 -21.74 8.46
CA LYS A 26 53.99 -20.64 8.33
C LYS A 26 54.21 -19.94 6.99
N ALA A 27 53.29 -20.09 6.04
CA ALA A 27 53.31 -19.34 4.80
C ALA A 27 52.66 -17.96 5.03
N GLY A 28 53.48 -16.93 5.23
CA GLY A 28 53.03 -15.54 5.26
C GLY A 28 52.86 -14.99 3.85
N SER A 29 51.75 -14.32 3.57
CA SER A 29 51.38 -13.83 2.25
C SER A 29 51.57 -12.31 2.09
N GLU A 30 51.88 -11.86 0.87
CA GLU A 30 52.11 -10.44 0.51
C GLU A 30 50.89 -9.53 0.81
N ASP A 31 49.68 -10.11 0.87
CA ASP A 31 48.43 -9.42 1.19
C ASP A 31 48.12 -9.35 2.71
N GLY A 32 49.04 -9.87 3.52
CA GLY A 32 48.96 -9.87 4.98
C GLY A 32 48.19 -11.04 5.58
N ASP A 33 47.83 -12.08 4.82
CA ASP A 33 47.28 -13.32 5.40
C ASP A 33 48.35 -14.27 5.95
N ILE A 34 47.91 -15.14 6.86
CA ILE A 34 48.68 -16.27 7.38
C ILE A 34 47.90 -17.54 7.01
N ILE A 35 48.55 -18.45 6.29
CA ILE A 35 48.02 -19.77 5.99
C ILE A 35 48.67 -20.78 6.94
N ASP A 36 47.82 -21.50 7.70
CA ASP A 36 48.22 -22.58 8.58
C ASP A 36 48.03 -23.92 7.87
N CYS A 37 49.08 -24.74 7.84
CA CYS A 37 49.00 -26.12 7.35
C CYS A 37 48.46 -27.03 8.46
N VAL A 38 47.14 -27.20 8.48
CA VAL A 38 46.43 -27.96 9.53
C VAL A 38 46.34 -29.43 9.15
N ASP A 39 46.61 -30.32 10.10
CA ASP A 39 46.39 -31.78 9.96
C ASP A 39 45.00 -32.05 9.38
N ILE A 40 44.93 -32.85 8.31
CA ILE A 40 43.70 -33.04 7.53
C ILE A 40 42.55 -33.63 8.33
N HIS A 41 42.82 -34.33 9.45
CA HIS A 41 41.82 -34.88 10.36
C HIS A 41 41.46 -33.92 11.52
N LYS A 42 42.05 -32.72 11.58
CA LYS A 42 41.84 -31.70 12.63
C LYS A 42 41.30 -30.38 12.09
N GLN A 43 40.85 -30.36 10.84
CA GLN A 43 40.16 -29.23 10.23
C GLN A 43 38.76 -28.99 10.84
N PRO A 44 38.20 -27.75 10.77
CA PRO A 44 36.93 -27.40 11.41
C PRO A 44 35.71 -28.25 11.01
N ALA A 45 35.76 -28.97 9.89
CA ALA A 45 34.68 -29.83 9.40
C ALA A 45 34.14 -30.80 10.48
N PHE A 46 35.05 -31.45 11.21
CA PHE A 46 34.73 -32.52 12.16
C PHE A 46 34.10 -32.03 13.47
N ASP A 47 33.94 -30.73 13.65
CA ASP A 47 33.12 -30.17 14.74
C ASP A 47 31.61 -30.23 14.43
N HIS A 48 31.20 -30.50 13.19
CA HIS A 48 29.79 -30.61 12.82
C HIS A 48 29.16 -31.88 13.42
N PRO A 49 27.97 -31.82 14.06
CA PRO A 49 27.36 -32.99 14.69
C PRO A 49 27.18 -34.21 13.77
N ALA A 50 26.89 -33.99 12.48
CA ALA A 50 26.75 -35.08 11.50
C ALA A 50 28.09 -35.74 11.08
N MET A 51 29.23 -35.16 11.47
CA MET A 51 30.57 -35.69 11.21
C MET A 51 31.25 -36.26 12.47
N ARG A 52 30.61 -36.17 13.65
CA ARG A 52 31.16 -36.69 14.91
C ARG A 52 30.70 -38.13 15.14
N ASN A 53 31.64 -39.07 15.04
CA ASN A 53 31.39 -40.49 15.23
C ASN A 53 30.88 -40.80 16.66
N PRO A 54 29.69 -41.39 16.87
CA PRO A 54 29.14 -41.63 18.21
C PRO A 54 29.86 -42.70 19.04
N HIS A 55 30.63 -43.61 18.43
CA HIS A 55 31.24 -44.76 19.13
C HIS A 55 32.70 -45.01 18.73
N ASN A 56 33.54 -45.27 19.75
CA ASN A 56 34.91 -45.79 19.60
C ASN A 56 34.91 -47.30 19.25
N SER A 57 34.24 -47.66 18.16
CA SER A 57 34.29 -48.99 17.55
C SER A 57 35.14 -48.94 16.28
N VAL A 58 36.01 -49.93 16.08
CA VAL A 58 36.90 -50.00 14.90
C VAL A 58 36.08 -50.28 13.63
N GLY A 59 35.63 -49.19 13.01
CA GLY A 59 34.82 -49.15 11.80
C GLY A 59 34.90 -47.73 11.25
N SER A 60 35.88 -47.49 10.38
CA SER A 60 36.26 -46.13 9.99
C SER A 60 35.18 -45.46 9.13
N CYS A 61 34.66 -44.32 9.59
CA CYS A 61 34.16 -43.28 8.69
C CYS A 61 35.35 -42.73 7.89
N THR A 62 35.74 -43.43 6.82
CA THR A 62 36.85 -43.03 5.96
C THR A 62 36.51 -41.72 5.26
N MET A 63 37.13 -40.64 5.71
CA MET A 63 37.13 -39.34 5.02
C MET A 63 37.48 -39.56 3.54
N GLN A 64 36.61 -39.12 2.65
CA GLN A 64 36.76 -39.38 1.22
C GLN A 64 37.84 -38.45 0.66
N MET A 65 38.99 -38.98 0.24
CA MET A 65 40.11 -38.14 -0.23
C MET A 65 39.89 -37.58 -1.64
N ARG A 66 39.13 -38.28 -2.49
CA ARG A 66 38.85 -37.95 -3.89
C ARG A 66 37.45 -38.47 -4.29
N PRO A 67 36.76 -37.84 -5.25
CA PRO A 67 35.49 -38.32 -5.78
C PRO A 67 35.60 -39.73 -6.39
N SER A 68 34.46 -40.42 -6.44
CA SER A 68 34.30 -41.79 -6.92
C SER A 68 34.41 -41.98 -8.44
N PHE A 69 34.47 -40.87 -9.18
CA PHE A 69 34.64 -40.76 -10.62
C PHE A 69 35.53 -39.55 -10.93
N ASP A 70 36.20 -39.56 -12.09
CA ASP A 70 36.97 -38.40 -12.55
C ASP A 70 36.01 -37.27 -12.93
N LEU A 71 36.06 -36.15 -12.18
CA LEU A 71 35.18 -35.01 -12.42
C LEU A 71 35.39 -34.48 -13.86
N PRO A 72 34.31 -34.19 -14.60
CA PRO A 72 34.41 -33.77 -15.99
C PRO A 72 35.40 -32.64 -16.22
N THR A 73 36.13 -32.77 -17.31
CA THR A 73 37.24 -31.88 -17.67
C THR A 73 37.19 -31.63 -19.17
N GLU A 74 36.23 -30.81 -19.59
CA GLU A 74 36.29 -30.18 -20.91
C GLU A 74 37.56 -29.33 -20.98
N LYS A 75 38.33 -29.53 -22.05
CA LYS A 75 39.54 -28.73 -22.28
C LYS A 75 39.10 -27.38 -22.85
N LEU A 76 39.57 -26.28 -22.25
CA LEU A 76 39.41 -24.93 -22.78
C LEU A 76 39.66 -24.92 -24.30
N ASP A 77 38.71 -24.39 -25.08
CA ASP A 77 38.88 -24.33 -26.53
C ASP A 77 40.02 -23.36 -26.89
N THR A 78 41.15 -23.94 -27.29
CA THR A 78 42.39 -23.21 -27.61
C THR A 78 42.29 -22.26 -28.81
N ARG A 79 41.13 -22.21 -29.50
CA ARG A 79 40.88 -21.28 -30.61
C ARG A 79 40.84 -19.80 -30.18
N ASN A 80 40.58 -19.48 -28.90
CA ASN A 80 40.46 -18.09 -28.45
C ASN A 80 41.55 -17.67 -27.43
N LYS A 81 42.66 -17.09 -27.91
CA LYS A 81 43.93 -16.86 -27.18
C LYS A 81 43.90 -15.76 -26.09
N SER A 82 42.76 -15.13 -25.79
CA SER A 82 42.70 -13.93 -24.94
C SER A 82 42.75 -14.19 -23.43
N SER A 83 42.22 -15.33 -22.98
CA SER A 83 41.87 -15.56 -21.57
C SER A 83 42.65 -16.73 -20.98
N ARG A 84 42.99 -16.68 -19.69
CA ARG A 84 43.78 -17.71 -19.00
C ARG A 84 43.03 -18.28 -17.79
N SER A 85 42.91 -19.61 -17.73
CA SER A 85 42.50 -20.33 -16.50
C SER A 85 43.61 -20.21 -15.46
N VAL A 86 43.27 -19.84 -14.22
CA VAL A 86 44.24 -19.58 -13.14
C VAL A 86 43.66 -19.95 -11.76
N ILE A 87 44.41 -20.75 -10.99
CA ILE A 87 44.25 -20.89 -9.52
C ILE A 87 45.54 -20.54 -8.79
N LEU A 88 46.13 -19.40 -9.15
CA LEU A 88 47.27 -18.84 -8.42
C LEU A 88 46.74 -18.03 -7.24
N GLN A 89 47.17 -18.42 -6.04
CA GLN A 89 46.90 -17.72 -4.79
C GLN A 89 48.19 -17.09 -4.27
N THR A 90 48.06 -15.88 -3.71
CA THR A 90 49.18 -15.05 -3.21
C THR A 90 50.14 -15.80 -2.29
N TRP A 91 49.61 -16.62 -1.37
CA TRP A 91 50.39 -17.40 -0.40
C TRP A 91 51.27 -18.49 -1.02
N GLN A 92 50.92 -19.01 -2.21
CA GLN A 92 51.69 -20.08 -2.88
C GLN A 92 53.09 -19.61 -3.30
N LYS A 93 53.29 -18.29 -3.47
CA LYS A 93 54.61 -17.68 -3.63
C LYS A 93 55.56 -17.96 -2.45
N SER A 94 54.99 -18.15 -1.26
CA SER A 94 55.70 -18.25 0.02
C SER A 94 55.86 -19.70 0.50
N GLY A 95 55.37 -20.69 -0.26
CA GLY A 95 55.51 -22.12 0.04
C GLY A 95 54.26 -22.94 -0.28
N SER A 96 54.30 -24.21 0.10
CA SER A 96 53.19 -25.17 0.00
C SER A 96 53.04 -25.97 1.31
N CYS A 97 51.87 -26.57 1.53
CA CYS A 97 51.64 -27.37 2.73
C CYS A 97 52.15 -28.82 2.58
N PRO A 98 52.73 -29.43 3.64
CA PRO A 98 53.20 -30.80 3.60
C PRO A 98 52.06 -31.82 3.47
N LYS A 99 52.37 -33.00 2.91
CA LYS A 99 51.42 -34.11 2.76
C LYS A 99 50.78 -34.47 4.10
N GLY A 100 49.46 -34.70 4.10
CA GLY A 100 48.67 -34.94 5.31
C GLY A 100 48.16 -33.68 6.02
N THR A 101 48.46 -32.49 5.48
CA THR A 101 47.90 -31.22 5.96
C THR A 101 47.19 -30.46 4.84
N VAL A 102 46.21 -29.62 5.21
CA VAL A 102 45.48 -28.74 4.30
C VAL A 102 45.70 -27.26 4.68
N PRO A 103 45.85 -26.34 3.71
CA PRO A 103 46.06 -24.93 3.96
C PRO A 103 44.75 -24.25 4.39
N ILE A 104 44.72 -23.72 5.61
CA ILE A 104 43.57 -22.98 6.17
C ILE A 104 43.98 -21.54 6.47
N ARG A 105 43.19 -20.56 6.03
CA ARG A 105 43.41 -19.14 6.38
C ARG A 105 43.16 -18.91 7.87
N ARG A 106 44.16 -18.40 8.59
CA ARG A 106 44.04 -18.05 10.02
C ARG A 106 43.06 -16.88 10.23
N ILE A 107 42.05 -17.09 11.08
CA ILE A 107 41.18 -16.02 11.57
C ILE A 107 41.93 -15.24 12.66
N ARG A 108 42.00 -13.91 12.55
CA ARG A 108 42.72 -13.05 13.51
C ARG A 108 41.80 -12.42 14.54
N LYS A 109 42.38 -11.95 15.66
CA LYS A 109 41.65 -11.11 16.65
C LYS A 109 41.04 -9.86 15.99
N GLN A 110 41.74 -9.21 15.05
CA GLN A 110 41.18 -8.09 14.30
C GLN A 110 40.00 -8.48 13.39
N ASP A 111 39.87 -9.75 12.98
CA ASP A 111 38.76 -10.24 12.15
C ASP A 111 37.48 -10.39 12.96
N LEU A 112 37.58 -11.00 14.13
CA LEU A 112 36.46 -11.14 15.08
C LEU A 112 35.98 -9.77 15.59
N LEU A 113 36.87 -8.78 15.75
CA LEU A 113 36.51 -7.41 16.18
C LEU A 113 35.71 -6.60 15.14
N ARG A 114 35.56 -7.08 13.90
CA ARG A 114 34.66 -6.48 12.88
C ARG A 114 33.30 -7.18 12.79
N ALA A 115 33.08 -8.25 13.55
CA ALA A 115 31.81 -8.95 13.61
C ALA A 115 30.76 -8.13 14.37
N ALA A 116 29.50 -8.17 13.93
CA ALA A 116 28.39 -7.57 14.71
C ALA A 116 28.05 -8.39 15.97
N SER A 117 28.33 -9.69 15.92
CA SER A 117 28.37 -10.62 17.06
C SER A 117 29.31 -11.78 16.70
N LEU A 118 29.89 -12.46 17.69
CA LEU A 118 30.80 -13.60 17.44
C LEU A 118 30.05 -14.78 16.81
N GLU A 119 28.78 -14.96 17.20
CA GLU A 119 27.85 -15.97 16.70
C GLU A 119 27.46 -15.77 15.22
N GLN A 120 27.70 -14.60 14.65
CA GLN A 120 27.40 -14.24 13.26
C GLN A 120 28.67 -14.05 12.41
N PHE A 121 29.88 -14.19 12.96
CA PHE A 121 31.10 -14.11 12.16
C PHE A 121 31.09 -15.19 11.07
N GLY A 122 31.48 -14.80 9.84
CA GLY A 122 31.42 -15.69 8.68
C GLY A 122 30.02 -15.97 8.13
N THR A 123 28.92 -15.52 8.75
CA THR A 123 27.55 -15.77 8.25
C THR A 123 27.10 -14.75 7.19
N LYS A 124 26.27 -15.16 6.23
CA LYS A 124 25.56 -14.23 5.33
C LYS A 124 24.36 -13.62 6.09
N PRO A 125 24.19 -12.28 6.16
CA PRO A 125 23.08 -11.65 6.89
C PRO A 125 21.70 -12.12 6.43
N PRO A 126 20.73 -12.36 7.33
CA PRO A 126 19.46 -12.99 6.99
C PRO A 126 18.72 -12.34 5.81
N LYS A 127 18.17 -13.18 4.93
CA LYS A 127 17.35 -12.76 3.78
C LYS A 127 15.96 -12.31 4.28
N ASN A 128 15.91 -11.13 4.90
CA ASN A 128 14.68 -10.43 5.25
C ASN A 128 13.97 -9.96 3.97
N PHE A 129 12.68 -10.26 3.85
CA PHE A 129 11.83 -9.78 2.77
C PHE A 129 11.00 -8.60 3.27
N SER A 130 10.66 -7.66 2.38
CA SER A 130 9.74 -6.57 2.75
C SER A 130 8.34 -7.13 3.03
N ALA A 131 7.61 -6.47 3.93
CA ALA A 131 6.22 -6.80 4.24
C ALA A 131 5.26 -6.34 3.12
N SER A 132 5.55 -6.74 1.87
CA SER A 132 4.58 -6.68 0.79
C SER A 132 3.35 -7.54 1.13
N ASN A 133 2.21 -7.20 0.54
CA ASN A 133 0.93 -7.73 0.98
C ASN A 133 0.83 -9.26 0.87
N ARG A 134 0.15 -9.85 1.87
CA ARG A 134 -0.06 -11.30 2.04
C ARG A 134 -1.10 -11.87 1.07
N THR A 135 -1.03 -11.47 -0.21
CA THR A 135 -1.99 -11.76 -1.27
C THR A 135 -1.39 -12.47 -2.49
N ASP A 136 -0.07 -12.40 -2.69
CA ASP A 136 0.59 -13.06 -3.84
C ASP A 136 0.91 -14.56 -3.62
N THR A 137 0.32 -15.19 -2.60
CA THR A 137 0.35 -16.65 -2.39
C THR A 137 -0.48 -17.45 -3.41
N LYS A 138 -0.92 -16.82 -4.51
CA LYS A 138 -1.48 -17.48 -5.70
C LYS A 138 -0.52 -17.54 -6.89
N ASN A 139 0.63 -16.84 -6.83
CA ASN A 139 1.69 -16.91 -7.85
C ASN A 139 2.94 -17.63 -7.32
N ILE A 140 2.74 -18.65 -6.47
CA ILE A 140 3.76 -19.69 -6.31
C ILE A 140 3.73 -20.50 -7.61
N ILE A 141 4.80 -20.40 -8.39
CA ILE A 141 4.98 -21.24 -9.58
C ILE A 141 5.16 -22.68 -9.09
N SER A 142 4.11 -23.50 -9.26
CA SER A 142 4.27 -24.95 -9.28
C SER A 142 5.36 -25.31 -10.29
N PRO A 143 6.23 -26.31 -10.03
CA PRO A 143 7.28 -26.67 -10.97
C PRO A 143 6.66 -26.91 -12.35
N PRO A 144 7.16 -26.27 -13.42
CA PRO A 144 6.58 -26.41 -14.74
C PRO A 144 6.69 -27.87 -15.17
N VAL A 145 5.55 -28.48 -15.49
CA VAL A 145 5.52 -29.82 -16.08
C VAL A 145 6.37 -29.79 -17.36
N PRO A 146 7.33 -30.71 -17.55
CA PRO A 146 8.17 -30.72 -18.75
C PRO A 146 7.27 -30.77 -20.00
N PRO A 147 7.58 -29.98 -21.05
CA PRO A 147 6.64 -29.74 -22.13
C PRO A 147 6.38 -31.03 -22.94
N SER A 148 5.19 -31.61 -22.75
CA SER A 148 4.67 -32.65 -23.62
C SER A 148 4.63 -32.14 -25.06
N ILE A 149 5.30 -32.84 -25.97
CA ILE A 149 5.43 -32.43 -27.38
C ILE A 149 4.04 -32.40 -28.05
N ASN A 150 3.46 -31.21 -28.18
CA ASN A 150 2.41 -30.94 -29.17
C ASN A 150 2.28 -29.45 -29.49
N ASN A 151 2.24 -29.15 -30.79
CA ASN A 151 2.36 -27.82 -31.38
C ASN A 151 1.42 -26.75 -30.82
N THR A 152 1.96 -25.79 -30.07
CA THR A 152 1.48 -24.38 -30.06
C THR A 152 2.61 -23.45 -29.60
N LYS A 153 2.74 -22.27 -30.23
CA LYS A 153 3.79 -21.28 -29.88
C LYS A 153 3.46 -20.55 -28.57
N LEU A 154 3.80 -21.16 -27.44
CA LEU A 154 3.74 -20.49 -26.14
C LEU A 154 4.89 -19.47 -26.03
N ARG A 155 4.57 -18.18 -25.87
CA ARG A 155 5.59 -17.16 -25.57
C ARG A 155 6.01 -17.28 -24.10
N LEU A 156 7.25 -17.70 -23.86
CA LEU A 156 7.88 -17.61 -22.54
C LEU A 156 7.99 -16.13 -22.11
N PRO A 157 7.78 -15.79 -20.82
CA PRO A 157 8.08 -14.47 -20.31
C PRO A 157 9.60 -14.28 -20.27
N SER A 158 10.10 -13.17 -20.83
CA SER A 158 11.53 -12.86 -20.93
C SER A 158 12.19 -12.42 -19.61
N THR A 159 11.44 -12.35 -18.51
CA THR A 159 11.91 -11.94 -17.19
C THR A 159 11.20 -12.75 -16.10
N ILE A 160 11.94 -13.19 -15.09
CA ILE A 160 11.40 -13.79 -13.86
C ILE A 160 11.50 -12.76 -12.73
N ASN A 161 10.37 -12.44 -12.09
CA ASN A 161 10.35 -11.67 -10.84
C ASN A 161 10.86 -12.55 -9.69
N LEU A 162 12.19 -12.65 -9.57
CA LEU A 162 12.86 -13.35 -8.47
C LEU A 162 12.46 -12.69 -7.14
N PRO A 163 11.94 -13.44 -6.14
CA PRO A 163 11.57 -12.88 -4.85
C PRO A 163 12.84 -12.46 -4.12
N SER A 164 13.17 -11.17 -4.20
CA SER A 164 14.45 -10.63 -3.77
C SER A 164 14.43 -10.10 -2.34
N PRO A 165 15.45 -10.42 -1.51
CA PRO A 165 15.57 -9.92 -0.15
C PRO A 165 16.06 -8.45 -0.07
N ILE A 166 15.74 -7.80 1.04
CA ILE A 166 16.21 -6.44 1.38
C ILE A 166 17.75 -6.47 1.55
N ASN A 167 18.42 -5.37 1.20
CA ASN A 167 19.87 -5.16 1.30
C ASN A 167 20.73 -6.05 0.36
N ARG A 168 20.15 -6.75 -0.63
CA ARG A 168 20.92 -7.53 -1.61
C ARG A 168 20.40 -7.32 -3.01
N SER A 169 21.28 -7.37 -4.01
CA SER A 169 20.93 -7.39 -5.42
C SER A 169 21.68 -8.51 -6.13
N SER A 170 21.03 -9.12 -7.12
CA SER A 170 21.55 -10.24 -7.88
C SER A 170 21.28 -10.08 -9.38
N ALA A 171 22.29 -10.43 -10.18
CA ALA A 171 22.25 -10.45 -11.64
C ALA A 171 22.73 -11.85 -12.08
N ILE A 172 21.79 -12.68 -12.55
CA ILE A 172 21.98 -14.13 -12.69
C ILE A 172 21.41 -14.72 -13.99
N LEU A 173 21.96 -15.87 -14.37
CA LEU A 173 21.37 -16.88 -15.21
C LEU A 173 20.80 -17.99 -14.32
N ILE A 174 19.61 -18.53 -14.63
CA ILE A 174 18.95 -19.59 -13.85
C ILE A 174 18.35 -20.68 -14.76
N THR A 175 18.41 -21.93 -14.31
CA THR A 175 17.63 -23.06 -14.85
C THR A 175 16.96 -23.82 -13.70
N VAL A 176 15.73 -24.32 -13.91
CA VAL A 176 14.96 -25.07 -12.89
C VAL A 176 14.14 -26.20 -13.53
N GLY A 177 13.60 -27.09 -12.70
CA GLY A 177 12.58 -28.07 -13.10
C GLY A 177 13.08 -29.48 -13.39
N TYR A 178 14.40 -29.69 -13.31
CA TYR A 178 15.05 -31.00 -13.41
C TYR A 178 15.78 -31.33 -12.10
N ASN A 179 16.23 -32.58 -11.96
CA ASN A 179 17.18 -32.96 -10.91
C ASN A 179 18.60 -32.68 -11.42
N TYR A 180 19.29 -31.71 -10.84
CA TYR A 180 20.67 -31.40 -11.20
C TYR A 180 21.62 -32.07 -10.20
N PHE A 181 22.53 -32.89 -10.72
CA PHE A 181 23.60 -33.58 -9.99
C PHE A 181 24.93 -32.85 -10.08
N GLY A 182 25.02 -31.77 -10.85
CA GLY A 182 26.18 -30.89 -10.86
C GLY A 182 26.00 -29.64 -11.72
N ALA A 183 26.91 -28.69 -11.55
CA ALA A 183 27.00 -27.46 -12.33
C ALA A 183 28.45 -26.98 -12.49
N GLN A 184 28.76 -26.33 -13.60
CA GLN A 184 30.07 -25.72 -13.89
C GLN A 184 29.90 -24.32 -14.51
N GLY A 185 30.92 -23.47 -14.34
CA GLY A 185 31.11 -22.23 -15.11
C GLY A 185 32.51 -21.64 -14.93
N ASP A 186 33.07 -21.09 -16.00
CA ASP A 186 34.31 -20.30 -16.01
C ASP A 186 34.02 -18.87 -15.58
N ILE A 187 34.21 -18.57 -14.29
CA ILE A 187 33.90 -17.25 -13.74
C ILE A 187 35.05 -16.29 -14.02
N ASN A 188 34.77 -15.19 -14.72
CA ASN A 188 35.77 -14.15 -15.01
C ASN A 188 36.15 -13.40 -13.71
N LEU A 189 37.45 -13.36 -13.43
CA LEU A 189 38.01 -12.97 -12.14
C LEU A 189 38.33 -11.48 -12.09
N TRP A 190 37.66 -10.72 -11.21
CA TRP A 190 37.83 -9.27 -11.04
C TRP A 190 38.08 -8.88 -9.59
N ASN A 191 38.53 -7.65 -9.34
CA ASN A 191 38.64 -7.06 -7.98
C ASN A 191 37.77 -5.79 -7.85
N PRO A 192 36.42 -5.94 -7.87
CA PRO A 192 35.49 -4.82 -7.76
C PRO A 192 35.67 -4.02 -6.45
N THR A 193 35.33 -2.74 -6.53
CA THR A 193 35.30 -1.82 -5.39
C THR A 193 34.10 -2.11 -4.49
N VAL A 194 34.29 -1.96 -3.18
CA VAL A 194 33.25 -2.06 -2.14
C VAL A 194 33.19 -0.73 -1.39
N ASP A 195 31.99 -0.18 -1.21
CA ASP A 195 31.74 1.20 -0.74
C ASP A 195 31.80 1.32 0.79
N LEU A 196 31.15 0.40 1.50
CA LEU A 196 31.08 0.36 2.97
C LEU A 196 31.84 -0.85 3.53
N PRO A 197 32.44 -0.78 4.74
CA PRO A 197 33.15 -1.93 5.34
C PRO A 197 32.30 -3.19 5.53
N ASP A 198 30.97 -3.01 5.62
CA ASP A 198 29.96 -4.06 5.82
C ASP A 198 29.34 -4.59 4.51
N ASP A 199 29.59 -3.92 3.38
CA ASP A 199 29.14 -4.39 2.06
C ASP A 199 29.98 -5.60 1.61
N TYR A 200 29.43 -6.41 0.71
CA TYR A 200 30.22 -7.40 -0.03
C TYR A 200 29.72 -7.56 -1.46
N THR A 201 30.58 -8.10 -2.33
CA THR A 201 30.26 -8.42 -3.72
C THR A 201 30.88 -9.76 -4.12
N THR A 202 30.21 -10.49 -5.00
CA THR A 202 30.56 -11.86 -5.39
C THR A 202 30.28 -12.13 -6.87
N ALA A 203 30.96 -13.13 -7.41
CA ALA A 203 30.51 -13.89 -8.57
C ALA A 203 30.60 -15.39 -8.23
N GLN A 204 29.50 -16.13 -8.35
CA GLN A 204 29.38 -17.50 -7.84
C GLN A 204 28.41 -18.36 -8.65
N ILE A 205 28.45 -19.66 -8.40
CA ILE A 205 27.45 -20.65 -8.78
C ILE A 205 26.67 -21.03 -7.52
N TRP A 206 25.35 -21.17 -7.65
CA TRP A 206 24.48 -21.74 -6.62
C TRP A 206 23.86 -23.04 -7.11
N LEU A 207 23.87 -24.06 -6.26
CA LEU A 207 22.91 -25.17 -6.33
C LEU A 207 21.94 -25.00 -5.16
N LYS A 208 20.64 -25.21 -5.42
CA LYS A 208 19.56 -25.04 -4.42
C LYS A 208 18.53 -26.17 -4.51
N ALA A 209 17.99 -26.56 -3.37
CA ALA A 209 16.91 -27.54 -3.27
C ALA A 209 15.96 -27.21 -2.10
N GLY A 210 14.72 -27.73 -2.17
CA GLY A 210 13.71 -27.54 -1.12
C GLY A 210 12.81 -26.31 -1.30
N PRO A 211 11.90 -26.07 -0.34
CA PRO A 211 10.82 -25.11 -0.50
C PRO A 211 11.29 -23.65 -0.41
N ALA A 212 10.66 -22.75 -1.16
CA ALA A 212 11.07 -21.34 -1.28
C ALA A 212 11.14 -20.53 0.04
N ASN A 213 10.57 -21.03 1.14
CA ASN A 213 10.64 -20.44 2.49
C ASN A 213 11.74 -21.06 3.38
N ASN A 214 12.30 -22.21 3.03
CA ASN A 214 13.32 -22.94 3.79
C ASN A 214 14.19 -23.82 2.87
N PHE A 215 14.73 -23.24 1.80
CA PHE A 215 15.62 -23.96 0.90
C PHE A 215 17.02 -24.14 1.47
N GLU A 216 17.68 -25.18 0.99
CA GLU A 216 19.09 -25.46 1.16
C GLU A 216 19.87 -24.91 -0.04
N SER A 217 21.13 -24.54 0.17
CA SER A 217 22.02 -24.12 -0.90
C SER A 217 23.47 -24.43 -0.58
N ILE A 218 24.23 -24.79 -1.62
CA ILE A 218 25.69 -24.76 -1.65
C ILE A 218 26.13 -23.78 -2.74
N GLU A 219 27.15 -23.01 -2.44
CA GLU A 219 27.58 -21.86 -3.25
C GLU A 219 29.12 -21.85 -3.32
N ALA A 220 29.70 -21.56 -4.49
CA ALA A 220 31.15 -21.36 -4.61
C ALA A 220 31.48 -20.36 -5.73
N GLY A 221 32.59 -19.65 -5.59
CA GLY A 221 32.98 -18.60 -6.51
C GLY A 221 34.08 -17.71 -5.96
N TRP A 222 34.08 -16.44 -6.38
CA TRP A 222 34.95 -15.41 -5.81
C TRP A 222 34.16 -14.29 -5.10
N VAL A 223 34.77 -13.71 -4.06
CA VAL A 223 34.18 -12.69 -3.19
C VAL A 223 35.17 -11.56 -2.87
N VAL A 224 34.67 -10.33 -2.74
CA VAL A 224 35.31 -9.23 -2.01
C VAL A 224 34.45 -8.89 -0.80
N ASN A 225 34.98 -9.10 0.40
CA ASN A 225 34.28 -8.91 1.68
C ASN A 225 35.26 -8.36 2.75
N PRO A 226 35.38 -7.02 2.89
CA PRO A 226 36.32 -6.40 3.82
C PRO A 226 36.01 -6.73 5.29
N LYS A 227 34.73 -6.83 5.65
CA LYS A 227 34.26 -7.25 6.98
C LYS A 227 34.90 -8.59 7.39
N LEU A 228 34.85 -9.59 6.51
CA LEU A 228 35.34 -10.94 6.78
C LEU A 228 36.88 -11.04 6.73
N TYR A 229 37.52 -10.47 5.71
CA TYR A 229 38.94 -10.76 5.41
C TYR A 229 39.93 -9.61 5.64
N SER A 230 39.53 -8.49 6.24
CA SER A 230 40.35 -7.28 6.53
C SER A 230 40.89 -6.50 5.33
N ASN A 231 40.71 -6.96 4.10
CA ASN A 231 41.20 -6.25 2.91
C ASN A 231 40.24 -6.37 1.71
N HIS A 232 40.45 -5.49 0.74
CA HIS A 232 39.66 -5.38 -0.49
C HIS A 232 40.27 -6.25 -1.61
N LYS A 233 40.60 -7.51 -1.28
CA LYS A 233 41.16 -8.50 -2.23
C LYS A 233 40.11 -9.55 -2.57
N THR A 234 40.02 -9.88 -3.85
CA THR A 234 39.20 -11.00 -4.34
C THR A 234 39.75 -12.34 -3.87
N ARG A 235 38.86 -13.17 -3.32
CA ARG A 235 39.20 -14.44 -2.67
C ARG A 235 38.32 -15.56 -3.21
N LEU A 236 38.89 -16.75 -3.33
CA LEU A 236 38.11 -17.97 -3.59
C LEU A 236 37.29 -18.28 -2.33
N PHE A 237 35.99 -18.55 -2.46
CA PHE A 237 35.16 -18.94 -1.32
C PHE A 237 34.24 -20.12 -1.61
N ALA A 238 33.83 -20.75 -0.52
CA ALA A 238 32.71 -21.68 -0.45
C ALA A 238 31.67 -21.18 0.57
N TYR A 239 30.39 -21.47 0.36
CA TYR A 239 29.31 -21.21 1.32
C TYR A 239 28.28 -22.34 1.27
N TRP A 240 27.58 -22.58 2.37
CA TRP A 240 26.43 -23.50 2.42
C TRP A 240 25.36 -22.96 3.37
N THR A 241 24.11 -23.42 3.25
CA THR A 241 23.01 -23.12 4.19
C THR A 241 21.97 -24.23 4.08
N LYS A 242 21.31 -24.59 5.19
CA LYS A 242 20.13 -25.48 5.16
C LYS A 242 18.80 -24.83 5.54
N ASP A 243 18.82 -23.54 5.88
CA ASP A 243 17.65 -22.85 6.43
C ASP A 243 17.35 -21.50 5.77
N LYS A 244 17.73 -21.31 4.50
CA LYS A 244 17.63 -20.03 3.76
C LYS A 244 18.33 -18.88 4.53
N TYR A 245 19.59 -19.10 4.93
CA TYR A 245 20.47 -18.12 5.58
C TYR A 245 19.87 -17.52 6.88
N LYS A 246 19.10 -18.29 7.67
CA LYS A 246 18.48 -17.77 8.91
C LYS A 246 19.41 -17.93 10.12
N SER A 247 19.95 -19.13 10.29
CA SER A 247 20.77 -19.53 11.45
C SER A 247 21.86 -20.55 11.12
N THR A 248 21.94 -21.00 9.86
CA THR A 248 22.95 -21.95 9.38
C THR A 248 23.76 -21.37 8.23
N GLY A 249 24.97 -21.91 8.05
CA GLY A 249 25.86 -21.52 6.98
C GLY A 249 26.92 -20.51 7.37
N CYS A 250 28.05 -20.61 6.70
CA CYS A 250 29.18 -19.69 6.84
C CYS A 250 30.04 -19.72 5.58
N PHE A 251 30.87 -18.69 5.41
CA PHE A 251 31.95 -18.66 4.41
C PHE A 251 33.10 -19.58 4.84
N ASP A 252 33.64 -20.31 3.87
CA ASP A 252 34.86 -21.11 3.97
C ASP A 252 34.83 -22.11 5.16
N LEU A 253 35.93 -22.20 5.89
CA LEU A 253 36.09 -23.04 7.09
C LEU A 253 35.86 -22.24 8.40
N THR A 254 35.14 -21.10 8.33
CA THR A 254 34.86 -20.28 9.54
C THR A 254 33.86 -20.93 10.49
N CYS A 255 33.15 -21.96 10.03
CA CYS A 255 32.36 -22.89 10.82
C CYS A 255 32.46 -24.31 10.24
N ALA A 256 32.01 -25.30 11.00
CA ALA A 256 32.03 -26.69 10.58
C ALA A 256 30.99 -26.98 9.48
N GLY A 257 31.40 -27.56 8.35
CA GLY A 257 30.47 -27.98 7.27
C GLY A 257 31.08 -28.33 5.91
N PHE A 258 32.33 -27.95 5.64
CA PHE A 258 33.04 -28.33 4.41
C PHE A 258 34.33 -29.08 4.76
N VAL A 259 34.57 -30.23 4.12
CA VAL A 259 35.78 -31.05 4.30
C VAL A 259 36.76 -30.70 3.17
N GLN A 260 37.76 -29.88 3.46
CA GLN A 260 38.84 -29.56 2.51
C GLN A 260 39.80 -30.77 2.40
N THR A 261 40.17 -31.14 1.18
CA THR A 261 41.13 -32.22 0.89
C THR A 261 42.33 -31.76 0.05
N SER A 262 42.24 -30.61 -0.63
CA SER A 262 43.36 -30.01 -1.36
C SER A 262 44.47 -29.55 -0.42
N THR A 263 45.72 -29.87 -0.78
CA THR A 263 46.95 -29.34 -0.17
C THR A 263 47.44 -28.05 -0.84
N GLU A 264 46.84 -27.67 -1.96
CA GLU A 264 47.38 -26.67 -2.91
C GLU A 264 46.59 -25.36 -2.92
N VAL A 265 45.31 -25.40 -2.52
CA VAL A 265 44.38 -24.27 -2.60
C VAL A 265 43.70 -24.10 -1.25
N ALA A 266 43.70 -22.86 -0.73
CA ALA A 266 43.07 -22.48 0.52
C ALA A 266 41.76 -21.73 0.25
N LEU A 267 40.67 -22.14 0.90
CA LEU A 267 39.45 -21.33 0.92
C LEU A 267 39.67 -20.03 1.72
N GLY A 268 39.05 -18.96 1.25
CA GLY A 268 39.20 -17.61 1.80
C GLY A 268 40.52 -16.90 1.46
N ALA A 269 41.46 -17.53 0.75
CA ALA A 269 42.73 -16.90 0.34
C ALA A 269 42.60 -16.11 -0.98
N ALA A 270 43.44 -15.09 -1.16
CA ALA A 270 43.33 -14.17 -2.29
C ALA A 270 43.80 -14.78 -3.62
N LEU A 271 43.08 -14.47 -4.69
CA LEU A 271 43.38 -14.89 -6.05
C LEU A 271 44.18 -13.81 -6.80
N TYR A 272 45.12 -14.23 -7.64
CA TYR A 272 45.97 -13.34 -8.44
C TYR A 272 46.45 -14.05 -9.72
N PRO A 273 46.64 -13.35 -10.86
CA PRO A 273 46.21 -11.98 -11.16
C PRO A 273 44.69 -11.89 -11.34
N VAL A 274 44.18 -10.66 -11.28
CA VAL A 274 42.78 -10.32 -11.56
C VAL A 274 42.69 -9.61 -12.92
N SER A 275 41.53 -9.66 -13.56
CA SER A 275 41.29 -9.05 -14.87
C SER A 275 41.29 -7.52 -14.79
N SER A 276 41.53 -6.89 -15.94
CA SER A 276 41.57 -5.42 -16.08
C SER A 276 40.85 -4.97 -17.35
N SER A 277 40.17 -3.82 -17.31
CA SER A 277 39.44 -3.28 -18.47
C SER A 277 40.39 -3.01 -19.64
N GLY A 278 40.06 -3.53 -20.83
CA GLY A 278 40.90 -3.46 -22.03
C GLY A 278 42.23 -4.22 -21.94
N GLY A 279 42.51 -4.93 -20.85
CA GLY A 279 43.74 -5.68 -20.60
C GLY A 279 43.51 -7.19 -20.49
N PRO A 280 44.49 -7.94 -19.94
CA PRO A 280 44.40 -9.39 -19.78
C PRO A 280 43.16 -9.83 -18.98
N GLN A 281 42.53 -10.90 -19.46
CA GLN A 281 41.36 -11.51 -18.82
C GLN A 281 41.75 -12.85 -18.18
N TYR A 282 41.28 -13.07 -16.96
CA TYR A 282 41.54 -14.28 -16.17
C TYR A 282 40.22 -14.96 -15.78
N LEU A 283 40.25 -16.28 -15.75
CA LEU A 283 39.11 -17.14 -15.47
C LEU A 283 39.44 -18.08 -14.32
N VAL A 284 38.47 -18.31 -13.46
CA VAL A 284 38.47 -19.40 -12.48
C VAL A 284 37.27 -20.31 -12.78
N THR A 285 37.55 -21.49 -13.34
CA THR A 285 36.52 -22.53 -13.47
C THR A 285 36.05 -22.93 -12.08
N VAL A 286 34.75 -22.96 -11.86
CA VAL A 286 34.14 -23.48 -10.64
C VAL A 286 33.17 -24.58 -11.04
N GLY A 287 33.28 -25.73 -10.37
CA GLY A 287 32.40 -26.87 -10.58
C GLY A 287 31.96 -27.46 -9.25
N ILE A 288 30.67 -27.78 -9.13
CA ILE A 288 30.08 -28.45 -7.96
C ILE A 288 29.35 -29.68 -8.47
N TYR A 289 29.71 -30.87 -8.00
CA TYR A 289 29.17 -32.15 -8.51
C TYR A 289 28.89 -33.12 -7.37
N GLN A 290 27.82 -33.89 -7.48
CA GLN A 290 27.49 -34.93 -6.52
C GLN A 290 28.23 -36.24 -6.85
N ASP A 291 28.84 -36.86 -5.85
CA ASP A 291 29.43 -38.18 -5.95
C ASP A 291 28.34 -39.26 -6.11
N ASN A 292 28.33 -40.02 -7.22
CA ASN A 292 27.27 -41.00 -7.46
C ASN A 292 27.32 -42.25 -6.56
N LYS A 293 28.37 -42.44 -5.73
CA LYS A 293 28.47 -43.55 -4.76
C LYS A 293 28.30 -43.09 -3.32
N THR A 294 28.87 -41.94 -2.95
CA THR A 294 28.78 -41.40 -1.58
C THR A 294 27.66 -40.36 -1.41
N GLY A 295 27.23 -39.71 -2.49
CA GLY A 295 26.27 -38.60 -2.50
C GLY A 295 26.84 -37.26 -2.03
N HIS A 296 28.14 -37.20 -1.72
CA HIS A 296 28.83 -35.99 -1.27
C HIS A 296 28.99 -34.96 -2.40
N TRP A 297 28.83 -33.67 -2.10
CA TRP A 297 29.00 -32.59 -3.08
C TRP A 297 30.45 -32.12 -3.13
N TRP A 298 31.14 -32.44 -4.21
CA TRP A 298 32.53 -32.08 -4.44
C TRP A 298 32.66 -30.72 -5.11
N LEU A 299 33.54 -29.87 -4.55
CA LEU A 299 33.94 -28.59 -5.14
C LEU A 299 35.25 -28.77 -5.94
N LYS A 300 35.18 -28.51 -7.24
CA LYS A 300 36.31 -28.36 -8.17
C LYS A 300 36.56 -26.88 -8.45
N CYS A 301 37.82 -26.50 -8.48
CA CYS A 301 38.29 -25.19 -8.91
C CYS A 301 39.34 -25.36 -10.02
N GLY A 302 39.31 -24.50 -11.03
CA GLY A 302 40.12 -24.56 -12.24
C GLY A 302 40.13 -25.95 -12.91
N ASP A 303 41.19 -26.20 -13.67
CA ASP A 303 41.30 -27.36 -14.56
C ASP A 303 41.20 -28.70 -13.81
N ASN A 304 41.87 -28.82 -12.65
CA ASN A 304 42.05 -30.10 -11.93
C ASN A 304 42.01 -30.01 -10.39
N ALA A 305 41.88 -28.84 -9.75
CA ALA A 305 41.99 -28.75 -8.29
C ALA A 305 40.68 -29.11 -7.59
N VAL A 306 40.55 -30.37 -7.20
CA VAL A 306 39.50 -30.82 -6.27
C VAL A 306 39.79 -30.23 -4.89
N ILE A 307 38.96 -29.28 -4.44
CA ILE A 307 39.16 -28.53 -3.19
C ILE A 307 38.79 -29.39 -1.97
N GLY A 308 37.68 -30.10 -2.05
CA GLY A 308 37.02 -30.77 -0.94
C GLY A 308 35.54 -31.01 -1.20
N TYR A 309 34.78 -31.35 -0.16
CA TYR A 309 33.35 -31.68 -0.30
C TYR A 309 32.47 -31.24 0.88
N TRP A 310 31.18 -31.04 0.60
CA TRP A 310 30.13 -31.02 1.62
C TRP A 310 29.52 -32.44 1.76
N PRO A 311 29.52 -33.06 2.95
CA PRO A 311 28.82 -34.33 3.19
C PRO A 311 27.31 -34.22 2.94
N LYS A 312 26.68 -35.30 2.45
CA LYS A 312 25.22 -35.31 2.19
C LYS A 312 24.40 -35.28 3.48
N GLU A 313 24.99 -35.79 4.56
CA GLU A 313 24.43 -35.96 5.90
C GLU A 313 24.11 -34.62 6.59
N MET A 314 24.46 -33.50 5.96
CA MET A 314 24.11 -32.14 6.38
C MET A 314 22.77 -31.64 5.83
N PHE A 315 22.22 -32.32 4.82
CA PHE A 315 21.12 -31.84 3.98
C PHE A 315 19.93 -32.82 3.96
N GLU A 316 18.74 -32.28 3.67
CA GLU A 316 17.46 -33.01 3.52
C GLU A 316 17.03 -33.13 2.06
N TYR A 317 17.28 -32.07 1.26
CA TYR A 317 16.90 -32.00 -0.15
C TYR A 317 18.13 -32.14 -1.04
N LEU A 318 19.20 -31.39 -0.77
CA LEU A 318 20.48 -31.51 -1.49
C LEU A 318 21.15 -32.88 -1.28
N SER A 319 20.73 -33.69 -0.30
CA SER A 319 21.17 -35.09 -0.20
C SER A 319 20.72 -35.95 -1.38
N HIS A 320 19.73 -35.51 -2.16
CA HIS A 320 19.16 -36.21 -3.31
C HIS A 320 19.57 -35.57 -4.65
N SER A 321 19.34 -34.27 -4.82
CA SER A 321 19.63 -33.50 -6.03
C SER A 321 19.50 -32.00 -5.75
N ALA A 322 19.98 -31.15 -6.66
CA ALA A 322 19.52 -29.76 -6.74
C ALA A 322 18.28 -29.65 -7.65
N THR A 323 17.36 -28.74 -7.35
CA THR A 323 16.13 -28.51 -8.16
C THR A 323 16.22 -27.23 -9.00
N SER A 324 17.29 -26.46 -8.81
CA SER A 324 17.58 -25.21 -9.50
C SER A 324 19.07 -24.90 -9.42
N VAL A 325 19.64 -24.39 -10.51
CA VAL A 325 21.03 -23.93 -10.60
C VAL A 325 21.04 -22.48 -11.07
N GLU A 326 21.88 -21.65 -10.43
CA GLU A 326 22.08 -20.25 -10.78
C GLU A 326 23.57 -19.94 -10.96
N TRP A 327 23.89 -19.02 -11.87
CA TRP A 327 25.24 -18.48 -12.10
C TRP A 327 25.17 -16.95 -12.12
N GLY A 328 26.11 -16.25 -11.48
CA GLY A 328 26.20 -14.79 -11.58
C GLY A 328 26.61 -14.09 -10.30
N GLY A 329 26.17 -12.83 -10.13
CA GLY A 329 26.59 -11.97 -9.04
C GLY A 329 25.56 -11.81 -7.91
N GLU A 330 26.05 -11.61 -6.69
CA GLU A 330 25.29 -11.07 -5.55
C GLU A 330 26.11 -9.94 -4.90
N VAL A 331 25.48 -8.77 -4.76
CA VAL A 331 25.95 -7.65 -3.92
C VAL A 331 25.10 -7.61 -2.66
N TYR A 332 25.73 -7.40 -1.50
CA TYR A 332 25.07 -7.01 -0.26
C TYR A 332 25.47 -5.58 0.10
N SER A 333 24.49 -4.75 0.43
CA SER A 333 24.71 -3.42 0.99
C SER A 333 23.50 -2.90 1.75
N GLN A 334 23.73 -2.08 2.77
CA GLN A 334 22.65 -1.35 3.43
C GLN A 334 21.96 -0.31 2.53
N ASN A 335 22.55 0.12 1.41
CA ASN A 335 21.94 1.12 0.52
C ASN A 335 21.22 0.52 -0.70
N VAL A 336 21.42 -0.78 -0.97
CA VAL A 336 20.68 -1.53 -2.01
C VAL A 336 19.17 -1.49 -1.72
N LYS A 337 18.37 -1.15 -2.73
CA LYS A 337 16.89 -1.04 -2.67
C LYS A 337 16.35 -0.07 -1.61
N LYS A 338 17.15 0.89 -1.12
CA LYS A 338 16.73 1.89 -0.11
C LYS A 338 16.51 3.31 -0.64
N GLY A 339 16.72 3.54 -1.94
CA GLY A 339 16.61 4.86 -2.58
C GLY A 339 17.98 5.51 -2.83
N PRO A 340 18.01 6.77 -3.32
CA PRO A 340 19.26 7.45 -3.62
C PRO A 340 19.88 8.10 -2.37
N PRO A 341 21.22 8.12 -2.22
CA PRO A 341 22.20 7.48 -3.09
C PRO A 341 22.27 5.96 -2.90
N HIS A 342 22.31 5.24 -4.01
CA HIS A 342 22.64 3.81 -4.03
C HIS A 342 24.10 3.57 -3.59
N THR A 343 24.45 2.35 -3.16
CA THR A 343 25.85 1.97 -2.89
C THR A 343 26.72 2.04 -4.15
N LYS A 344 27.99 2.42 -4.00
CA LYS A 344 29.03 2.33 -5.05
C LYS A 344 29.68 0.94 -5.13
N THR A 345 29.24 -0.03 -4.32
CA THR A 345 29.75 -1.40 -4.37
C THR A 345 29.45 -2.01 -5.75
N GLN A 346 30.51 -2.42 -6.43
CA GLN A 346 30.47 -2.87 -7.82
C GLN A 346 30.17 -4.38 -7.89
N MET A 347 29.42 -4.81 -8.90
CA MET A 347 29.20 -6.23 -9.22
C MET A 347 30.03 -6.62 -10.45
N GLY A 348 30.65 -7.81 -10.41
CA GLY A 348 31.50 -8.28 -11.50
C GLY A 348 32.74 -7.39 -11.67
N SER A 349 32.87 -6.76 -12.84
CA SER A 349 33.94 -5.80 -13.14
C SER A 349 33.63 -4.36 -12.71
N GLY A 350 32.36 -4.06 -12.41
CA GLY A 350 31.85 -2.69 -12.32
C GLY A 350 31.33 -2.11 -13.65
N SER A 351 31.56 -2.77 -14.78
CA SER A 351 30.89 -2.47 -16.06
C SER A 351 29.56 -3.22 -16.18
N PHE A 352 28.67 -2.78 -17.07
CA PHE A 352 27.40 -3.43 -17.33
C PHE A 352 27.56 -4.66 -18.24
N ALA A 353 26.65 -5.63 -18.16
CA ALA A 353 26.68 -6.85 -18.97
C ALA A 353 26.74 -6.59 -20.49
N LEU A 354 26.09 -5.53 -20.97
CA LEU A 354 26.07 -5.12 -22.38
C LEU A 354 27.36 -4.43 -22.86
N ASP A 355 28.33 -4.19 -21.96
CA ASP A 355 29.66 -3.72 -22.33
C ASP A 355 30.57 -4.88 -22.81
N LEU A 356 30.09 -6.14 -22.71
CA LEU A 356 30.66 -7.37 -23.27
C LEU A 356 32.13 -7.64 -22.92
N GLU A 357 32.83 -8.47 -23.71
CA GLU A 357 34.18 -8.94 -23.40
C GLU A 357 35.21 -7.80 -23.25
N ASN A 358 36.16 -7.99 -22.34
CA ASN A 358 37.20 -7.03 -21.97
C ASN A 358 36.70 -5.79 -21.19
N SER A 359 35.39 -5.68 -20.90
CA SER A 359 34.81 -4.68 -20.01
C SER A 359 33.91 -5.28 -18.94
N ALA A 360 32.87 -6.02 -19.35
CA ALA A 360 31.95 -6.70 -18.44
C ALA A 360 32.58 -7.96 -17.82
N ALA A 361 32.13 -8.34 -16.62
CA ALA A 361 32.37 -9.69 -16.11
C ALA A 361 31.42 -10.68 -16.77
N TYR A 362 31.86 -11.94 -16.86
CA TYR A 362 31.12 -13.00 -17.52
C TYR A 362 31.36 -14.37 -16.91
N ILE A 363 30.50 -15.32 -17.29
CA ILE A 363 30.64 -16.76 -17.04
C ILE A 363 30.54 -17.48 -18.39
N LYS A 364 31.57 -18.26 -18.74
CA LYS A 364 31.63 -19.13 -19.92
C LYS A 364 31.50 -20.60 -19.50
N GLN A 365 31.37 -21.51 -20.46
CA GLN A 365 31.23 -22.96 -20.22
C GLN A 365 30.18 -23.27 -19.12
N VAL A 366 29.01 -22.62 -19.24
CA VAL A 366 27.86 -22.91 -18.37
C VAL A 366 27.43 -24.35 -18.67
N ARG A 367 27.53 -25.22 -17.64
CA ARG A 367 27.15 -26.63 -17.74
C ARG A 367 26.32 -27.07 -16.55
N ILE A 368 25.46 -28.05 -16.78
CA ILE A 368 24.79 -28.88 -15.77
C ILE A 368 25.11 -30.35 -16.01
N ILE A 369 24.86 -31.16 -14.98
CA ILE A 369 24.58 -32.59 -15.10
C ILE A 369 23.18 -32.80 -14.55
N ASP A 370 22.29 -33.45 -15.31
CA ASP A 370 20.91 -33.76 -14.91
C ASP A 370 20.48 -35.21 -15.19
N ASP A 371 21.42 -36.07 -15.59
CA ASP A 371 21.23 -37.51 -15.80
C ASP A 371 22.39 -38.36 -15.25
N ASP A 372 22.20 -39.68 -15.27
CA ASP A 372 23.17 -40.67 -14.77
C ASP A 372 24.43 -40.82 -15.66
N SER A 373 24.51 -40.16 -16.82
CA SER A 373 25.68 -40.23 -17.71
C SER A 373 26.86 -39.40 -17.21
N LEU A 374 26.61 -38.49 -16.25
CA LEU A 374 27.57 -37.54 -15.69
C LEU A 374 28.26 -36.64 -16.72
N GLN A 375 27.70 -36.51 -17.93
CA GLN A 375 28.23 -35.62 -18.96
C GLN A 375 27.79 -34.17 -18.72
N PRO A 376 28.71 -33.19 -18.71
CA PRO A 376 28.32 -31.78 -18.69
C PRO A 376 27.64 -31.42 -20.01
N LYS A 377 26.43 -30.86 -19.93
CA LYS A 377 25.74 -30.23 -21.06
C LYS A 377 25.35 -28.79 -20.74
N TYR A 378 25.17 -27.97 -21.76
CA TYR A 378 24.48 -26.69 -21.59
C TYR A 378 23.00 -26.96 -21.23
N PRO A 379 22.36 -26.20 -20.31
CA PRO A 379 20.98 -26.49 -19.91
C PRO A 379 19.96 -26.39 -21.05
N ASP A 380 19.03 -27.36 -21.13
CA ASP A 380 17.92 -27.41 -22.10
C ASP A 380 17.15 -26.08 -22.21
N TRP A 381 17.04 -25.35 -21.09
CA TRP A 381 16.57 -23.98 -21.05
C TRP A 381 17.23 -23.19 -19.91
N VAL A 382 17.33 -21.87 -20.11
CA VAL A 382 17.79 -20.89 -19.12
C VAL A 382 16.94 -19.62 -19.19
N VAL A 383 16.87 -18.88 -18.10
CA VAL A 383 16.37 -17.49 -18.09
C VAL A 383 17.42 -16.58 -17.46
N THR A 384 17.55 -15.37 -17.98
CA THR A 384 18.37 -14.30 -17.41
C THR A 384 17.51 -13.36 -16.57
N GLY A 385 18.05 -12.83 -15.47
CA GLY A 385 17.37 -11.81 -14.68
C GLY A 385 18.32 -11.00 -13.80
N SER A 386 18.04 -9.71 -13.67
CA SER A 386 18.58 -8.87 -12.60
C SER A 386 17.43 -8.23 -11.83
N ASP A 387 17.59 -8.08 -10.52
CA ASP A 387 16.59 -7.44 -9.66
C ASP A 387 16.80 -5.93 -9.47
N GLU A 388 17.91 -5.36 -9.96
CA GLU A 388 18.16 -3.92 -10.12
C GLU A 388 18.94 -3.67 -11.44
N GLU A 389 18.35 -4.04 -12.59
CA GLU A 389 19.01 -4.08 -13.92
C GLU A 389 19.81 -2.82 -14.31
N ASN A 390 19.34 -1.63 -13.91
CA ASN A 390 20.00 -0.35 -14.21
C ASN A 390 21.17 0.02 -13.26
N CYS A 391 21.33 -0.74 -12.18
CA CYS A 391 22.43 -0.64 -11.22
C CYS A 391 23.45 -1.79 -11.42
N TYR A 392 22.93 -2.98 -11.73
CA TYR A 392 23.68 -4.17 -12.15
C TYR A 392 22.86 -4.93 -13.20
N SER A 393 23.36 -5.13 -14.43
CA SER A 393 22.62 -5.83 -15.48
C SER A 393 23.10 -7.28 -15.66
N ALA A 394 22.27 -8.08 -16.35
CA ALA A 394 22.51 -9.48 -16.69
C ALA A 394 22.14 -9.70 -18.16
N PHE A 395 22.97 -10.38 -18.95
CA PHE A 395 22.74 -10.61 -20.37
C PHE A 395 23.39 -11.92 -20.84
N ASN A 396 22.58 -12.89 -21.28
CA ASN A 396 23.08 -14.10 -21.93
C ASN A 396 23.21 -13.87 -23.43
N TYR A 397 24.44 -13.72 -23.92
CA TYR A 397 24.75 -13.40 -25.30
C TYR A 397 25.05 -14.66 -26.12
N VAL A 398 24.62 -14.68 -27.38
CA VAL A 398 24.95 -15.72 -28.36
C VAL A 398 25.39 -15.03 -29.64
N GLN A 399 26.58 -15.35 -30.15
CA GLN A 399 27.19 -14.62 -31.27
C GLN A 399 26.67 -15.07 -32.65
N GLY A 400 26.18 -16.31 -32.75
CA GLY A 400 25.59 -16.92 -33.93
C GLY A 400 24.90 -18.24 -33.59
N ASN A 401 24.13 -18.81 -34.53
CA ASN A 401 23.25 -19.97 -34.28
C ASN A 401 23.92 -21.24 -33.73
N ASN A 402 25.26 -21.34 -33.82
CA ASN A 402 26.05 -22.51 -33.41
C ASN A 402 27.06 -22.20 -32.30
N ASP A 403 27.10 -20.95 -31.79
CA ASP A 403 28.05 -20.54 -30.76
C ASP A 403 27.51 -20.81 -29.35
N GLU A 404 28.36 -21.15 -28.40
CA GLU A 404 27.92 -21.33 -27.01
C GLU A 404 27.53 -20.00 -26.36
N PRO A 405 26.43 -19.95 -25.58
CA PRO A 405 26.03 -18.74 -24.87
C PRO A 405 27.06 -18.31 -23.81
N VAL A 406 27.36 -17.00 -23.80
CA VAL A 406 28.22 -16.36 -22.80
C VAL A 406 27.37 -15.50 -21.89
N PHE A 407 27.37 -15.78 -20.60
CA PHE A 407 26.57 -15.04 -19.63
C PHE A 407 27.36 -13.85 -19.06
N PHE A 408 27.01 -12.65 -19.49
CA PHE A 408 27.57 -11.40 -18.95
C PHE A 408 26.74 -10.88 -17.78
N PHE A 409 27.41 -10.34 -16.76
CA PHE A 409 26.77 -9.74 -15.59
C PHE A 409 27.65 -8.66 -14.97
N GLY A 410 27.03 -7.67 -14.34
CA GLY A 410 27.75 -6.69 -13.53
C GLY A 410 27.17 -5.29 -13.59
N GLY A 411 27.80 -4.40 -12.83
CA GLY A 411 27.51 -2.98 -12.89
C GLY A 411 28.16 -2.20 -11.74
N PRO A 412 28.17 -0.87 -11.84
CA PRO A 412 28.85 0.00 -10.88
C PRO A 412 28.06 0.27 -9.59
N GLY A 413 26.81 -0.21 -9.48
CA GLY A 413 25.89 0.24 -8.43
C GLY A 413 25.49 1.69 -8.68
N GLN A 414 25.98 2.63 -7.85
CA GLN A 414 25.71 4.06 -7.99
C GLN A 414 26.27 4.62 -9.30
N ASN A 415 25.38 4.90 -10.26
CA ASN A 415 25.76 5.48 -11.55
C ASN A 415 24.59 6.24 -12.20
N PRO A 416 24.80 7.05 -13.24
CA PRO A 416 23.73 7.78 -13.91
C PRO A 416 22.60 6.91 -14.45
N ARG A 417 22.79 5.66 -14.92
CA ARG A 417 21.67 4.78 -15.31
C ARG A 417 20.91 4.26 -14.10
N CYS A 418 21.55 3.95 -12.97
CA CYS A 418 20.85 3.58 -11.73
C CYS A 418 20.10 4.79 -11.16
N MET A 419 20.72 5.98 -11.15
CA MET A 419 20.10 7.23 -10.73
C MET A 419 19.00 7.68 -11.67
N VAL A 420 19.13 7.52 -13.00
CA VAL A 420 18.12 7.84 -14.03
C VAL A 420 17.13 6.70 -14.23
N SER A 421 17.36 5.51 -13.69
CA SER A 421 16.29 4.56 -13.37
C SER A 421 15.56 5.00 -12.11
N MET A 422 16.23 5.60 -11.13
CA MET A 422 15.57 6.33 -10.03
C MET A 422 15.02 7.72 -10.42
N LEU A 423 15.36 8.27 -11.60
CA LEU A 423 14.92 9.57 -12.13
C LEU A 423 14.06 9.49 -13.40
N LEU A 424 13.91 8.31 -13.99
CA LEU A 424 12.80 7.88 -14.85
C LEU A 424 11.87 6.91 -14.10
N LEU A 425 12.24 6.46 -12.89
CA LEU A 425 11.35 6.67 -11.75
C LEU A 425 11.14 8.18 -11.61
N LEU A 426 11.74 9.02 -10.74
CA LEU A 426 11.23 10.39 -10.45
C LEU A 426 10.63 11.26 -11.60
N MET A 427 11.02 11.19 -12.88
CA MET A 427 10.22 11.77 -13.98
C MET A 427 8.99 10.94 -14.40
N ALA A 428 9.06 9.60 -14.48
CA ALA A 428 7.90 8.69 -14.46
C ALA A 428 7.51 8.21 -13.04
N VAL A 429 7.88 8.95 -12.00
CA VAL A 429 7.38 9.01 -10.62
C VAL A 429 7.14 10.50 -10.28
N PHE A 430 6.94 11.30 -11.33
CA PHE A 430 6.06 12.45 -11.42
C PHE A 430 4.95 12.02 -12.42
N VAL A 431 5.30 11.72 -13.67
CA VAL A 431 4.38 11.21 -14.73
C VAL A 431 3.77 9.82 -14.44
N LEU A 432 4.42 8.95 -13.64
CA LEU A 432 3.75 7.83 -12.96
C LEU A 432 3.85 7.94 -11.43
N SER A 433 4.03 9.11 -10.82
CA SER A 433 3.49 9.29 -9.45
C SER A 433 1.99 9.45 -9.58
N ASP A 434 1.59 10.32 -10.50
CA ASP A 434 0.22 10.54 -10.94
C ASP A 434 -0.46 9.29 -11.53
N VAL A 435 0.26 8.15 -11.62
CA VAL A 435 -0.27 6.82 -11.99
C VAL A 435 0.09 5.71 -10.97
N ALA A 436 1.24 5.76 -10.27
CA ALA A 436 1.69 4.73 -9.32
C ALA A 436 1.50 5.10 -7.86
N ASP A 437 1.68 6.37 -7.46
CA ASP A 437 1.05 6.88 -6.22
C ASP A 437 -0.47 6.86 -6.40
N VAL A 438 -1.00 7.20 -7.58
CA VAL A 438 -2.42 6.97 -7.88
C VAL A 438 -2.82 5.48 -7.87
N LYS A 439 -1.96 4.50 -8.21
CA LYS A 439 -2.26 3.06 -8.01
C LYS A 439 -2.01 2.54 -6.59
N ALA A 440 -1.09 3.14 -5.84
CA ALA A 440 -0.80 2.79 -4.45
C ALA A 440 -1.88 3.38 -3.52
N LYS A 441 -2.19 4.68 -3.67
CA LYS A 441 -3.43 5.28 -3.18
C LYS A 441 -4.63 4.51 -3.70
N ALA A 442 -4.80 4.23 -5.00
CA ALA A 442 -5.97 3.43 -5.41
C ALA A 442 -6.00 2.02 -4.81
N ARG A 443 -4.89 1.36 -4.41
CA ARG A 443 -4.93 0.08 -3.67
C ARG A 443 -5.21 0.26 -2.17
N VAL A 444 -4.61 1.26 -1.52
CA VAL A 444 -4.83 1.58 -0.09
C VAL A 444 -6.23 2.17 0.10
N THR A 445 -6.62 3.11 -0.75
CA THR A 445 -7.98 3.66 -0.91
C THR A 445 -8.94 2.62 -1.46
N LEU A 446 -8.58 1.61 -2.28
CA LEU A 446 -9.50 0.48 -2.52
C LEU A 446 -9.73 -0.31 -1.25
N SER A 447 -8.68 -0.68 -0.51
CA SER A 447 -8.83 -1.39 0.77
C SER A 447 -9.60 -0.55 1.80
N GLY A 448 -9.38 0.76 1.81
CA GLY A 448 -10.09 1.74 2.62
C GLY A 448 -11.56 1.90 2.21
N ILE A 449 -11.85 1.97 0.91
CA ILE A 449 -13.20 1.97 0.32
C ILE A 449 -13.90 0.66 0.67
N ASP A 450 -13.29 -0.49 0.45
CA ASP A 450 -13.92 -1.79 0.68
C ASP A 450 -14.17 -2.02 2.20
N LYS A 451 -13.33 -1.47 3.08
CA LYS A 451 -13.59 -1.37 4.53
C LYS A 451 -14.70 -0.37 4.86
N LYS A 452 -14.67 0.85 4.31
CA LYS A 452 -15.64 1.93 4.57
C LYS A 452 -17.02 1.54 4.05
N LEU A 453 -17.13 0.96 2.84
CA LEU A 453 -18.35 0.37 2.29
C LEU A 453 -18.92 -0.71 3.21
N LYS A 454 -18.09 -1.55 3.85
CA LYS A 454 -18.53 -2.56 4.83
C LYS A 454 -19.01 -1.96 6.17
N ILE A 455 -18.62 -0.74 6.50
CA ILE A 455 -19.15 0.01 7.66
C ILE A 455 -20.48 0.69 7.29
N LEU A 456 -20.49 1.38 6.14
CA LEU A 456 -21.61 2.19 5.64
C LEU A 456 -22.80 1.33 5.18
N ASN A 457 -22.57 0.35 4.31
CA ASN A 457 -23.62 -0.53 3.80
C ASN A 457 -23.81 -1.68 4.79
N LYS A 458 -24.91 -1.62 5.54
CA LYS A 458 -25.32 -2.66 6.49
C LYS A 458 -25.86 -3.89 5.76
N PRO A 459 -25.86 -5.08 6.38
CA PRO A 459 -26.41 -6.29 5.76
C PRO A 459 -27.89 -6.12 5.39
N ALA A 460 -28.18 -6.15 4.10
CA ALA A 460 -29.54 -6.03 3.56
C ALA A 460 -30.29 -7.36 3.67
N VAL A 461 -31.56 -7.30 4.07
CA VAL A 461 -32.53 -8.42 4.01
C VAL A 461 -33.07 -8.55 2.58
N LYS A 462 -33.20 -7.42 1.87
CA LYS A 462 -33.64 -7.32 0.47
C LYS A 462 -32.97 -6.09 -0.16
N SER A 463 -32.59 -6.17 -1.43
CA SER A 463 -32.21 -5.00 -2.23
C SER A 463 -33.27 -4.72 -3.30
N ILE A 464 -33.49 -3.45 -3.61
CA ILE A 464 -34.40 -2.98 -4.67
C ILE A 464 -33.59 -2.07 -5.59
N ASN A 465 -33.58 -2.36 -6.89
CA ASN A 465 -32.96 -1.50 -7.90
C ASN A 465 -34.01 -0.49 -8.39
N SER A 466 -33.65 0.78 -8.45
CA SER A 466 -34.50 1.89 -8.89
C SER A 466 -34.25 2.25 -10.35
N GLU A 467 -35.24 2.85 -11.03
CA GLU A 467 -35.15 3.26 -12.45
C GLU A 467 -34.06 4.32 -12.70
N ASP A 468 -33.79 5.18 -11.71
CA ASP A 468 -32.70 6.17 -11.70
C ASP A 468 -31.32 5.56 -11.38
N GLY A 469 -31.23 4.24 -11.22
CA GLY A 469 -29.98 3.53 -10.96
C GLY A 469 -29.53 3.52 -9.50
N ASP A 470 -30.32 4.07 -8.57
CA ASP A 470 -30.11 3.84 -7.14
C ASP A 470 -30.38 2.38 -6.76
N ILE A 471 -29.73 1.92 -5.69
CA ILE A 471 -30.01 0.62 -5.06
C ILE A 471 -30.43 0.91 -3.62
N ILE A 472 -31.61 0.47 -3.24
CA ILE A 472 -32.18 0.64 -1.89
C ILE A 472 -32.07 -0.69 -1.15
N ASP A 473 -31.33 -0.69 -0.05
CA ASP A 473 -31.16 -1.82 0.84
C ASP A 473 -32.13 -1.75 2.01
N CYS A 474 -32.99 -2.76 2.10
CA CYS A 474 -33.88 -2.98 3.24
C CYS A 474 -33.08 -3.61 4.38
N VAL A 475 -32.65 -2.78 5.32
CA VAL A 475 -31.79 -3.18 6.45
C VAL A 475 -32.65 -3.39 7.70
N ASP A 476 -32.38 -4.45 8.45
CA ASP A 476 -32.98 -4.70 9.77
C ASP A 476 -32.93 -3.43 10.64
N ILE A 477 -34.07 -3.00 11.18
CA ILE A 477 -34.22 -1.74 11.90
C ILE A 477 -33.25 -1.62 13.09
N ASN A 478 -32.78 -2.74 13.66
CA ASN A 478 -31.83 -2.81 14.78
C ASN A 478 -30.36 -2.84 14.33
N LYS A 479 -30.09 -2.90 13.02
CA LYS A 479 -28.75 -3.02 12.43
C LYS A 479 -28.35 -1.82 11.55
N GLN A 480 -29.21 -0.79 11.49
CA GLN A 480 -28.98 0.45 10.74
C GLN A 480 -27.77 1.26 11.25
N PRO A 481 -27.21 2.20 10.45
CA PRO A 481 -26.01 2.98 10.81
C PRO A 481 -26.06 3.72 12.15
N ALA A 482 -27.25 4.11 12.63
CA ALA A 482 -27.44 4.84 13.89
C ALA A 482 -26.66 4.25 15.09
N PHE A 483 -26.64 2.92 15.21
CA PHE A 483 -26.12 2.23 16.40
C PHE A 483 -24.61 1.97 16.38
N ASP A 484 -23.89 2.38 15.33
CA ASP A 484 -22.43 2.46 15.38
C ASP A 484 -21.98 3.58 16.35
N HIS A 485 -22.81 4.61 16.57
CA HIS A 485 -22.50 5.73 17.46
C HIS A 485 -22.34 5.23 18.89
N PRO A 486 -21.23 5.53 19.61
CA PRO A 486 -20.96 4.95 20.92
C PRO A 486 -22.07 5.13 21.96
N ALA A 487 -22.76 6.28 21.94
CA ALA A 487 -23.88 6.56 22.86
C ALA A 487 -25.17 5.78 22.53
N LEU A 488 -25.30 5.25 21.30
CA LEU A 488 -26.56 4.66 20.81
C LEU A 488 -26.53 3.13 20.73
N ARG A 489 -25.42 2.46 21.07
CA ARG A 489 -25.25 1.00 20.91
C ARG A 489 -26.32 0.14 21.59
N ASN A 490 -26.87 0.63 22.70
CA ASN A 490 -27.93 -0.05 23.47
C ASN A 490 -29.25 0.76 23.45
N HIS A 491 -29.42 1.65 22.46
CA HIS A 491 -30.57 2.56 22.39
C HIS A 491 -31.87 1.79 22.12
N LYS A 492 -32.89 2.02 22.94
CA LYS A 492 -34.21 1.41 22.73
C LYS A 492 -34.97 2.19 21.65
N ILE A 493 -35.22 1.56 20.51
CA ILE A 493 -35.91 2.21 19.38
C ILE A 493 -37.32 2.63 19.79
N GLN A 494 -37.55 3.94 19.84
CA GLN A 494 -38.88 4.53 19.85
C GLN A 494 -39.44 4.44 18.42
N MET A 495 -40.60 3.78 18.21
CA MET A 495 -41.16 3.58 16.86
C MET A 495 -42.02 4.75 16.35
N ARG A 496 -42.61 5.53 17.27
CA ARG A 496 -43.40 6.73 16.99
C ARG A 496 -43.19 7.78 18.09
N PRO A 497 -43.35 9.08 17.81
CA PRO A 497 -43.42 10.11 18.85
C PRO A 497 -44.49 9.78 19.90
N SER A 498 -44.30 10.25 21.14
CA SER A 498 -45.34 10.12 22.18
C SER A 498 -46.54 11.05 21.95
N PHE A 499 -46.31 12.12 21.18
CA PHE A 499 -47.28 13.14 20.83
C PHE A 499 -47.84 12.90 19.42
N ASP A 500 -49.16 12.88 19.30
CA ASP A 500 -49.79 13.27 18.05
C ASP A 500 -49.66 14.80 17.92
N LEU A 501 -49.21 15.28 16.75
CA LEU A 501 -49.24 16.71 16.48
C LEU A 501 -50.69 17.17 16.32
N PRO A 502 -51.04 18.39 16.76
CA PRO A 502 -52.23 19.05 16.27
C PRO A 502 -52.06 19.23 14.77
N THR A 503 -52.72 18.38 13.98
CA THR A 503 -52.90 18.61 12.55
C THR A 503 -53.86 19.78 12.42
N GLU A 504 -53.32 21.01 12.48
CA GLU A 504 -53.99 22.18 11.95
C GLU A 504 -54.46 21.81 10.55
N LYS A 505 -55.79 21.79 10.34
CA LYS A 505 -56.38 21.52 9.04
C LYS A 505 -56.19 22.76 8.18
N LEU A 506 -54.94 23.00 7.80
CA LEU A 506 -54.51 23.92 6.75
C LEU A 506 -55.47 23.73 5.59
N ASP A 507 -56.24 24.76 5.27
CA ASP A 507 -57.44 24.62 4.47
C ASP A 507 -57.11 24.66 2.97
N ARG A 508 -56.35 23.65 2.53
CA ARG A 508 -55.74 23.50 1.19
C ARG A 508 -56.75 23.41 0.04
N ARG A 509 -58.04 23.72 0.27
CA ARG A 509 -59.14 23.64 -0.71
C ARG A 509 -58.98 24.55 -1.93
N ASN A 510 -58.11 25.56 -1.86
CA ASN A 510 -57.81 26.47 -2.96
C ASN A 510 -56.38 26.30 -3.52
N GLU A 511 -55.57 25.35 -3.02
CA GLU A 511 -54.21 25.14 -3.51
C GLU A 511 -54.21 24.25 -4.76
N SER A 512 -53.63 24.75 -5.87
CA SER A 512 -53.44 23.96 -7.09
C SER A 512 -52.24 22.98 -6.99
N SER A 513 -51.31 23.29 -6.10
CA SER A 513 -50.07 22.56 -5.88
C SER A 513 -50.26 21.23 -5.17
N GLN A 514 -49.59 20.18 -5.64
CA GLN A 514 -49.67 18.84 -5.05
C GLN A 514 -48.55 18.62 -4.02
N PRO A 515 -48.85 18.17 -2.79
CA PRO A 515 -47.84 17.73 -1.82
C PRO A 515 -47.29 16.35 -2.23
N VAL A 516 -45.97 16.20 -2.28
CA VAL A 516 -45.31 15.03 -2.88
C VAL A 516 -44.35 14.34 -1.90
N ILE A 517 -44.41 13.00 -1.88
CA ILE A 517 -43.45 12.11 -1.20
C ILE A 517 -43.01 10.94 -2.10
N GLN A 518 -43.27 11.05 -3.41
CA GLN A 518 -42.99 9.97 -4.35
C GLN A 518 -41.49 9.94 -4.66
N GLN A 519 -40.87 8.81 -4.37
CA GLN A 519 -39.46 8.51 -4.62
C GLN A 519 -39.39 7.42 -5.70
N THR A 520 -38.47 7.55 -6.66
CA THR A 520 -38.41 6.68 -7.86
C THR A 520 -38.48 5.19 -7.54
N TRP A 521 -37.71 4.76 -6.53
CA TRP A 521 -37.59 3.35 -6.11
C TRP A 521 -38.90 2.69 -5.66
N GLN A 522 -39.89 3.47 -5.21
CA GLN A 522 -41.16 2.96 -4.71
C GLN A 522 -41.97 2.26 -5.82
N LYS A 523 -41.73 2.62 -7.09
CA LYS A 523 -42.26 1.90 -8.27
C LYS A 523 -41.74 0.46 -8.37
N CYS A 524 -40.49 0.25 -7.94
CA CYS A 524 -39.75 -1.00 -8.10
C CYS A 524 -39.96 -1.97 -6.92
N GLY A 525 -40.59 -1.51 -5.82
CA GLY A 525 -41.07 -2.35 -4.73
C GLY A 525 -40.98 -1.68 -3.36
N SER A 526 -41.28 -2.47 -2.33
CA SER A 526 -41.25 -2.06 -0.92
C SER A 526 -40.31 -2.92 -0.07
N CYS A 527 -39.89 -2.40 1.09
CA CYS A 527 -39.15 -3.16 2.09
C CYS A 527 -40.09 -3.99 2.99
N PRO A 528 -39.65 -5.18 3.47
CA PRO A 528 -40.42 -6.00 4.39
C PRO A 528 -40.50 -5.37 5.79
N GLU A 529 -41.48 -5.83 6.58
CA GLU A 529 -41.64 -5.41 7.98
C GLU A 529 -40.37 -5.69 8.82
N GLY A 530 -40.11 -4.84 9.82
CA GLY A 530 -38.89 -4.89 10.63
C GLY A 530 -37.62 -4.37 9.92
N THR A 531 -37.74 -3.82 8.70
CA THR A 531 -36.60 -3.23 7.97
C THR A 531 -36.87 -1.79 7.54
N VAL A 532 -35.80 -1.02 7.30
CA VAL A 532 -35.83 0.36 6.80
C VAL A 532 -35.03 0.47 5.48
N PRO A 533 -35.50 1.26 4.49
CA PRO A 533 -34.84 1.46 3.21
C PRO A 533 -33.68 2.45 3.32
N ILE A 534 -32.47 1.98 2.99
CA ILE A 534 -31.21 2.74 3.03
C ILE A 534 -30.63 2.79 1.63
N ARG A 535 -30.31 3.98 1.10
CA ARG A 535 -29.62 4.10 -0.20
C ARG A 535 -28.21 3.50 -0.10
N ARG A 536 -27.92 2.44 -0.85
CA ARG A 536 -26.62 1.79 -0.91
C ARG A 536 -25.57 2.76 -1.44
N ILE A 537 -24.55 3.03 -0.65
CA ILE A 537 -23.41 3.86 -1.04
C ILE A 537 -22.50 3.00 -1.93
N ARG A 538 -22.23 3.47 -3.16
CA ARG A 538 -21.48 2.72 -4.17
C ARG A 538 -19.97 3.01 -4.10
N LYS A 539 -19.17 2.15 -4.73
CA LYS A 539 -17.71 2.33 -4.87
C LYS A 539 -17.38 3.66 -5.57
N GLN A 540 -18.16 3.99 -6.58
CA GLN A 540 -18.13 5.26 -7.32
C GLN A 540 -18.44 6.48 -6.43
N ASP A 541 -19.23 6.30 -5.37
CA ASP A 541 -19.64 7.41 -4.50
C ASP A 541 -18.51 7.82 -3.56
N LEU A 542 -17.79 6.84 -2.99
CA LEU A 542 -16.59 7.12 -2.21
C LEU A 542 -15.42 7.64 -3.05
N LEU A 543 -15.39 7.38 -4.36
CA LEU A 543 -14.38 7.88 -5.28
C LEU A 543 -14.55 9.37 -5.66
N ARG A 544 -15.71 9.98 -5.38
CA ARG A 544 -15.94 11.44 -5.50
C ARG A 544 -15.62 12.22 -4.21
N ALA A 545 -15.33 11.51 -3.12
CA ALA A 545 -15.04 12.12 -1.83
C ALA A 545 -13.64 12.76 -1.79
N ALA A 546 -13.50 13.90 -1.11
CA ALA A 546 -12.17 14.50 -0.87
C ALA A 546 -11.33 13.66 0.11
N SER A 547 -11.97 12.95 1.03
CA SER A 547 -11.39 11.90 1.87
C SER A 547 -12.47 10.87 2.25
N LEU A 548 -12.07 9.66 2.64
CA LEU A 548 -13.01 8.62 3.07
C LEU A 548 -13.60 8.92 4.44
N GLU A 549 -12.89 9.72 5.23
CA GLU A 549 -13.23 10.18 6.57
C GLU A 549 -14.35 11.22 6.49
N GLN A 550 -14.24 12.18 5.56
CA GLN A 550 -15.19 13.27 5.35
C GLN A 550 -16.33 12.94 4.38
N PHE A 551 -16.43 11.72 3.83
CA PHE A 551 -17.56 11.35 2.97
C PHE A 551 -18.90 11.56 3.71
N GLY A 552 -19.81 12.30 3.08
CA GLY A 552 -21.10 12.67 3.65
C GLY A 552 -21.07 13.89 4.59
N THR A 553 -19.90 14.44 4.96
CA THR A 553 -19.82 15.64 5.82
C THR A 553 -19.99 16.93 5.01
N LYS A 554 -20.55 18.00 5.61
CA LYS A 554 -20.48 19.36 5.03
C LYS A 554 -19.08 19.93 5.30
N PRO A 555 -18.46 20.70 4.37
CA PRO A 555 -17.14 21.30 4.57
C PRO A 555 -17.09 22.21 5.81
N PRO A 556 -15.98 22.25 6.57
CA PRO A 556 -15.90 23.00 7.83
C PRO A 556 -16.26 24.48 7.70
N ASN A 557 -16.99 25.02 8.68
CA ASN A 557 -17.30 26.45 8.75
C ASN A 557 -16.05 27.23 9.21
N ILE A 558 -15.36 27.86 8.24
CA ILE A 558 -14.21 28.74 8.48
C ILE A 558 -14.71 30.19 8.51
N PRO A 559 -14.62 30.90 9.65
CA PRO A 559 -15.01 32.31 9.76
C PRO A 559 -13.98 33.22 9.07
N SER A 560 -14.45 34.26 8.38
CA SER A 560 -13.62 35.18 7.59
C SER A 560 -12.51 35.92 8.36
N ALA A 561 -12.62 36.02 9.69
CA ALA A 561 -11.65 36.69 10.55
C ALA A 561 -10.27 35.99 10.67
N ALA A 562 -10.09 34.80 10.07
CA ALA A 562 -8.83 34.07 10.06
C ALA A 562 -7.95 34.35 8.83
N SER A 563 -8.36 35.25 7.93
CA SER A 563 -7.61 35.61 6.72
C SER A 563 -6.73 36.84 6.95
N ASN A 564 -5.43 36.74 6.67
CA ASN A 564 -4.47 37.87 6.75
C ASN A 564 -4.57 38.80 5.52
N LYS A 565 -5.77 39.34 5.27
CA LYS A 565 -6.00 40.44 4.33
C LYS A 565 -6.83 41.53 4.99
N THR A 566 -6.45 42.78 4.77
CA THR A 566 -7.09 43.99 5.32
C THR A 566 -8.37 44.39 4.60
N ASP A 567 -9.08 43.42 4.03
CA ASP A 567 -10.36 43.65 3.38
C ASP A 567 -11.47 43.68 4.44
N THR A 568 -12.49 44.51 4.21
CA THR A 568 -13.52 44.86 5.20
C THR A 568 -14.12 43.67 5.92
N ILE A 569 -14.38 43.82 7.23
CA ILE A 569 -15.22 42.88 7.96
C ILE A 569 -16.57 42.84 7.25
N ASN A 570 -16.84 41.76 6.52
CA ASN A 570 -18.15 41.48 5.94
C ASN A 570 -19.09 41.04 7.06
N ILE A 571 -19.40 41.99 7.94
CA ILE A 571 -20.55 41.95 8.83
C ILE A 571 -21.73 41.76 7.88
N ILE A 572 -22.45 40.66 8.07
CA ILE A 572 -23.67 40.39 7.33
C ILE A 572 -24.58 41.62 7.49
N SER A 573 -25.48 41.88 6.55
CA SER A 573 -26.72 42.56 6.93
C SER A 573 -27.65 41.47 7.46
N PRO A 574 -27.57 41.05 8.75
CA PRO A 574 -28.56 40.14 9.27
C PRO A 574 -29.91 40.83 9.15
N PRO A 575 -31.00 40.08 9.10
CA PRO A 575 -32.29 40.67 9.32
C PRO A 575 -32.27 41.39 10.68
N SER A 576 -32.81 42.61 10.72
CA SER A 576 -32.96 43.37 11.97
C SER A 576 -34.12 42.81 12.79
N ILE A 577 -33.90 41.65 13.42
CA ILE A 577 -34.92 40.98 14.23
C ILE A 577 -35.06 41.78 15.53
N ASN A 578 -36.23 42.43 15.71
CA ASN A 578 -36.57 43.28 16.85
C ASN A 578 -35.44 44.30 17.19
N ASN A 579 -35.11 45.16 16.22
CA ASN A 579 -34.05 46.18 16.26
C ASN A 579 -32.62 45.69 16.58
N THR A 580 -32.42 44.38 16.78
CA THR A 580 -31.13 43.78 17.09
C THR A 580 -30.50 43.28 15.79
N LYS A 581 -29.19 43.51 15.61
CA LYS A 581 -28.39 42.90 14.53
C LYS A 581 -27.59 41.72 15.10
N PRO A 582 -28.09 40.47 15.03
CA PRO A 582 -27.32 39.31 15.45
C PRO A 582 -26.11 39.11 14.53
N ASN A 583 -24.91 39.17 15.11
CA ASN A 583 -23.66 38.89 14.40
C ASN A 583 -23.51 37.37 14.14
N PHE A 584 -24.21 36.85 13.13
CA PHE A 584 -23.83 35.56 12.56
C PHE A 584 -22.50 35.73 11.79
N LEU A 585 -21.64 34.72 11.84
CA LEU A 585 -20.38 34.75 11.12
C LEU A 585 -20.55 34.06 9.77
N SER A 586 -20.41 34.85 8.70
CA SER A 586 -20.61 34.41 7.33
C SER A 586 -19.50 33.41 6.93
N PRO A 587 -19.82 32.16 6.54
CA PRO A 587 -18.79 31.19 6.17
C PRO A 587 -18.13 31.55 4.84
N ILE A 588 -16.82 31.33 4.75
CA ILE A 588 -16.13 31.32 3.45
C ILE A 588 -16.62 30.10 2.64
N ASN A 589 -16.80 30.23 1.32
CA ASN A 589 -17.30 29.19 0.41
C ASN A 589 -18.78 28.78 0.57
N ARG A 590 -19.58 29.42 1.44
CA ARG A 590 -21.05 29.19 1.50
C ARG A 590 -21.81 30.50 1.38
N SER A 591 -22.93 30.50 0.66
CA SER A 591 -23.88 31.61 0.59
C SER A 591 -25.28 31.11 0.94
N SER A 592 -26.10 31.96 1.55
CA SER A 592 -27.41 31.59 2.07
C SER A 592 -28.44 32.70 1.93
N ALA A 593 -29.62 32.34 1.42
CA ALA A 593 -30.79 33.22 1.31
C ALA A 593 -31.91 32.65 2.20
N ILE A 594 -32.19 33.32 3.33
CA ILE A 594 -32.97 32.75 4.43
C ILE A 594 -34.00 33.72 5.04
N LEU A 595 -35.06 33.11 5.58
CA LEU A 595 -35.89 33.63 6.65
C LEU A 595 -35.35 33.08 7.98
N ALA A 596 -35.24 33.91 9.02
CA ALA A 596 -34.75 33.49 10.33
C ALA A 596 -35.59 34.07 11.48
N THR A 597 -35.64 33.34 12.60
CA THR A 597 -36.19 33.81 13.88
C THR A 597 -35.29 33.35 15.04
N VAL A 598 -35.11 34.18 16.06
CA VAL A 598 -34.09 33.99 17.12
C VAL A 598 -34.60 34.40 18.50
N GLY A 599 -33.98 33.88 19.56
CA GLY A 599 -34.12 34.41 20.93
C GLY A 599 -35.21 33.75 21.79
N TYR A 600 -35.95 32.77 21.25
CA TYR A 600 -36.95 32.00 21.97
C TYR A 600 -36.59 30.51 21.96
N ASN A 601 -37.18 29.73 22.88
CA ASN A 601 -36.96 28.30 22.98
C ASN A 601 -37.93 27.54 22.06
N TYR A 602 -37.46 27.19 20.86
CA TYR A 602 -38.23 26.44 19.87
C TYR A 602 -38.07 24.93 20.10
N ILE A 603 -39.18 24.22 20.22
CA ILE A 603 -39.26 22.75 20.32
C ILE A 603 -39.74 22.10 19.02
N GLY A 604 -39.93 22.90 17.95
CA GLY A 604 -40.15 22.40 16.61
C GLY A 604 -40.28 23.49 15.56
N ALA A 605 -40.16 23.10 14.31
CA ALA A 605 -40.31 23.96 13.13
C ALA A 605 -40.83 23.15 11.94
N GLN A 606 -41.58 23.80 11.04
CA GLN A 606 -42.00 23.21 9.78
C GLN A 606 -42.13 24.26 8.66
N GLY A 607 -42.25 23.76 7.43
CA GLY A 607 -42.61 24.49 6.23
C GLY A 607 -42.80 23.54 5.05
N ASP A 608 -43.56 23.97 4.05
CA ASP A 608 -43.76 23.24 2.80
C ASP A 608 -42.76 23.78 1.78
N ILE A 609 -41.67 23.04 1.55
CA ILE A 609 -40.56 23.49 0.71
C ILE A 609 -40.85 23.16 -0.76
N ASN A 610 -40.77 24.16 -1.63
CA ASN A 610 -41.00 24.01 -3.06
C ASN A 610 -39.85 23.21 -3.72
N LEU A 611 -40.18 22.18 -4.50
CA LEU A 611 -39.24 21.24 -5.10
C LEU A 611 -38.75 21.74 -6.46
N TRP A 612 -37.45 22.00 -6.59
CA TRP A 612 -36.79 22.43 -7.84
C TRP A 612 -35.52 21.62 -8.09
N ASN A 613 -35.07 21.59 -9.35
CA ASN A 613 -33.81 20.96 -9.75
C ASN A 613 -32.76 21.99 -10.25
N PRO A 614 -32.25 22.88 -9.37
CA PRO A 614 -31.28 23.91 -9.75
C PRO A 614 -30.01 23.33 -10.36
N ALA A 615 -29.43 24.06 -11.32
CA ALA A 615 -28.13 23.73 -11.90
C ALA A 615 -27.00 23.90 -10.88
N VAL A 616 -25.99 23.02 -10.95
CA VAL A 616 -24.78 23.05 -10.13
C VAL A 616 -23.59 23.10 -11.09
N ASP A 617 -22.73 24.10 -10.91
CA ASP A 617 -21.66 24.50 -11.86
C ASP A 617 -20.42 23.61 -11.73
N LEU A 618 -19.88 23.48 -10.52
CA LEU A 618 -18.70 22.66 -10.24
C LEU A 618 -19.10 21.31 -9.62
N PRO A 619 -18.36 20.21 -9.87
CA PRO A 619 -18.67 18.89 -9.28
C PRO A 619 -18.63 18.85 -7.75
N ASP A 620 -17.93 19.81 -7.13
CA ASP A 620 -17.75 19.97 -5.69
C ASP A 620 -18.76 20.92 -5.03
N ASP A 621 -19.53 21.66 -5.83
CA ASP A 621 -20.57 22.56 -5.35
C ASP A 621 -21.80 21.75 -4.87
N TYR A 622 -22.60 22.34 -3.99
CA TYR A 622 -23.94 21.83 -3.69
C TYR A 622 -24.93 22.96 -3.46
N THR A 623 -26.22 22.67 -3.62
CA THR A 623 -27.32 23.62 -3.40
C THR A 623 -28.51 22.93 -2.73
N THR A 624 -29.33 23.69 -2.00
CA THR A 624 -30.36 23.16 -1.10
C THR A 624 -31.60 24.06 -1.00
N GLY A 625 -32.71 23.45 -0.59
CA GLY A 625 -33.83 24.12 0.09
C GLY A 625 -34.15 23.35 1.37
N GLN A 626 -33.93 23.97 2.54
CA GLN A 626 -33.94 23.28 3.84
C GLN A 626 -34.48 24.16 4.99
N ILE A 627 -34.73 23.50 6.12
CA ILE A 627 -35.08 24.11 7.41
C ILE A 627 -33.99 23.74 8.41
N TRP A 628 -33.56 24.69 9.23
CA TRP A 628 -32.58 24.47 10.31
C TRP A 628 -33.18 24.74 11.69
N LEU A 629 -32.83 23.91 12.66
CA LEU A 629 -33.03 24.11 14.10
C LEU A 629 -31.66 24.17 14.77
N LYS A 630 -31.26 25.34 15.31
CA LYS A 630 -29.90 25.57 15.85
C LYS A 630 -29.90 25.91 17.34
N GLY A 631 -28.93 25.38 18.06
CA GLY A 631 -28.77 25.54 19.51
C GLY A 631 -27.31 25.79 19.92
N GLY A 632 -27.05 26.77 20.78
CA GLY A 632 -25.70 27.09 21.28
C GLY A 632 -25.01 28.30 20.61
N PRO A 633 -23.85 28.73 21.13
CA PRO A 633 -23.30 30.06 20.84
C PRO A 633 -22.31 30.12 19.66
N GLY A 634 -22.38 31.20 18.88
CA GLY A 634 -21.33 31.62 17.94
C GLY A 634 -20.91 30.53 16.95
N ASN A 635 -19.62 30.23 16.87
CA ASN A 635 -19.08 29.16 16.00
C ASN A 635 -19.11 27.78 16.68
N ASN A 636 -19.95 27.55 17.69
CA ASN A 636 -20.05 26.28 18.41
C ASN A 636 -21.51 25.90 18.69
N PHE A 637 -22.34 26.05 17.66
CA PHE A 637 -23.72 25.58 17.67
C PHE A 637 -23.83 24.11 17.28
N GLU A 638 -24.91 23.51 17.76
CA GLU A 638 -25.50 22.27 17.31
C GLU A 638 -26.60 22.61 16.29
N SER A 639 -26.81 21.76 15.29
CA SER A 639 -27.79 21.97 14.22
C SER A 639 -28.48 20.66 13.87
N ILE A 640 -29.78 20.73 13.58
CA ILE A 640 -30.57 19.70 12.92
C ILE A 640 -31.20 20.33 11.68
N GLU A 641 -31.07 19.66 10.53
CA GLU A 641 -31.38 20.22 9.22
C GLU A 641 -32.13 19.18 8.38
N ALA A 642 -33.17 19.60 7.65
CA ALA A 642 -33.92 18.72 6.76
C ALA A 642 -34.46 19.50 5.56
N GLY A 643 -34.46 18.87 4.38
CA GLY A 643 -34.75 19.58 3.14
C GLY A 643 -34.60 18.72 1.89
N TRP A 644 -34.49 19.38 0.75
CA TRP A 644 -33.97 18.80 -0.49
C TRP A 644 -32.59 19.38 -0.84
N VAL A 645 -31.79 18.58 -1.54
CA VAL A 645 -30.42 18.91 -1.95
C VAL A 645 -30.14 18.44 -3.37
N VAL A 646 -29.34 19.20 -4.11
CA VAL A 646 -28.62 18.75 -5.31
C VAL A 646 -27.12 18.79 -4.97
N ASN A 647 -26.48 17.62 -4.94
CA ASN A 647 -25.07 17.46 -4.55
C ASN A 647 -24.41 16.35 -5.38
N PRO A 648 -23.84 16.69 -6.56
CA PRO A 648 -23.22 15.72 -7.46
C PRO A 648 -22.04 14.97 -6.82
N LYS A 649 -21.25 15.65 -5.98
CA LYS A 649 -20.16 15.04 -5.20
C LYS A 649 -20.67 13.87 -4.36
N LEU A 650 -21.75 14.06 -3.60
CA LEU A 650 -22.30 13.05 -2.70
C LEU A 650 -23.04 11.92 -3.43
N TYR A 651 -24.00 12.24 -4.31
CA TYR A 651 -24.93 11.25 -4.85
C TYR A 651 -24.51 10.67 -6.21
N GLY A 652 -23.82 11.47 -7.04
CA GLY A 652 -23.29 11.05 -8.34
C GLY A 652 -24.14 11.47 -9.55
N ASP A 653 -25.15 12.29 -9.30
CA ASP A 653 -26.06 12.86 -10.29
C ASP A 653 -26.48 14.27 -9.86
N HIS A 654 -27.18 14.97 -10.75
CA HIS A 654 -27.75 16.29 -10.50
C HIS A 654 -29.25 16.18 -10.16
N ALA A 655 -29.68 15.09 -9.50
CA ALA A 655 -31.07 14.91 -9.09
C ALA A 655 -31.35 15.54 -7.72
N THR A 656 -32.55 16.11 -7.59
CA THR A 656 -33.04 16.65 -6.32
C THR A 656 -33.46 15.53 -5.38
N ARG A 657 -32.80 15.46 -4.22
CA ARG A 657 -32.87 14.34 -3.28
C ARG A 657 -33.33 14.82 -1.91
N LEU A 658 -34.21 14.06 -1.25
CA LEU A 658 -34.59 14.29 0.16
C LEU A 658 -33.36 14.04 1.03
N PHE A 659 -33.03 14.97 1.93
CA PHE A 659 -31.97 14.76 2.90
C PHE A 659 -32.35 15.17 4.32
N ALA A 660 -31.57 14.63 5.26
CA ALA A 660 -31.49 15.11 6.63
C ALA A 660 -30.00 15.34 7.00
N TYR A 661 -29.71 16.21 7.95
CA TYR A 661 -28.36 16.48 8.44
C TYR A 661 -28.41 16.83 9.93
N TRP A 662 -27.32 16.58 10.66
CA TRP A 662 -27.14 17.09 12.02
C TRP A 662 -25.67 17.39 12.27
N THR A 663 -25.34 18.25 13.22
CA THR A 663 -23.97 18.43 13.75
C THR A 663 -24.04 18.89 15.21
N LYS A 664 -23.01 18.58 16.02
CA LYS A 664 -22.89 19.09 17.39
C LYS A 664 -21.84 20.20 17.56
N ASP A 665 -21.09 20.51 16.50
CA ASP A 665 -19.86 21.31 16.57
C ASP A 665 -19.68 22.27 15.39
N ALA A 666 -20.77 22.79 14.82
CA ALA A 666 -20.79 23.68 13.67
C ALA A 666 -19.98 23.16 12.45
N TYR A 667 -20.21 21.88 12.10
CA TYR A 667 -19.60 21.16 10.96
C TYR A 667 -18.06 20.96 11.04
N LYS A 668 -17.44 21.05 12.24
CA LYS A 668 -15.97 20.90 12.36
C LYS A 668 -15.51 19.45 12.26
N THR A 669 -16.12 18.58 13.07
CA THR A 669 -15.74 17.15 13.16
C THR A 669 -16.94 16.21 13.20
N THR A 670 -18.15 16.73 13.45
CA THR A 670 -19.37 15.93 13.51
C THR A 670 -20.40 16.34 12.49
N GLY A 671 -21.15 15.35 12.01
CA GLY A 671 -22.32 15.56 11.20
C GLY A 671 -22.18 15.11 9.75
N CYS A 672 -23.26 14.55 9.22
CA CYS A 672 -23.30 14.02 7.87
C CYS A 672 -24.69 14.11 7.25
N PHE A 673 -24.75 14.09 5.93
CA PHE A 673 -25.96 13.92 5.15
C PHE A 673 -26.53 12.51 5.36
N ASP A 674 -27.85 12.45 5.46
CA ASP A 674 -28.66 11.24 5.58
C ASP A 674 -28.24 10.36 6.77
N ILE A 675 -27.87 9.12 6.46
CA ILE A 675 -27.36 8.09 7.35
C ILE A 675 -26.00 7.58 6.84
N THR A 676 -25.24 8.45 6.15
CA THR A 676 -23.85 8.20 5.75
C THR A 676 -22.86 8.19 6.93
N CYS A 677 -23.35 8.52 8.12
CA CYS A 677 -22.71 8.30 9.42
C CYS A 677 -23.79 8.01 10.47
N ALA A 678 -23.35 7.62 11.67
CA ALA A 678 -24.25 7.25 12.76
C ALA A 678 -24.85 8.48 13.45
N GLY A 679 -26.15 8.46 13.72
CA GLY A 679 -26.84 9.47 14.55
C GLY A 679 -28.36 9.45 14.38
N PHE A 680 -28.84 9.55 13.14
CA PHE A 680 -30.27 9.49 12.84
C PHE A 680 -30.79 8.05 12.88
N VAL A 681 -31.83 7.80 13.67
CA VAL A 681 -32.57 6.53 13.77
C VAL A 681 -33.78 6.60 12.83
N GLN A 682 -33.66 6.00 11.66
CA GLN A 682 -34.76 5.85 10.71
C GLN A 682 -35.74 4.78 11.22
N THR A 683 -37.04 5.02 11.10
CA THR A 683 -38.09 4.08 11.53
C THR A 683 -39.10 3.75 10.44
N ASN A 684 -39.14 4.52 9.34
CA ASN A 684 -40.12 4.34 8.27
C ASN A 684 -39.67 3.30 7.22
N PRO A 685 -40.49 2.29 6.87
CA PRO A 685 -40.16 1.31 5.83
C PRO A 685 -40.45 1.77 4.39
N LYS A 686 -41.08 2.95 4.19
CA LYS A 686 -41.58 3.46 2.89
C LYS A 686 -40.83 4.68 2.34
N VAL A 687 -40.01 5.34 3.14
CA VAL A 687 -39.24 6.55 2.76
C VAL A 687 -37.77 6.34 3.10
N ALA A 688 -36.89 6.68 2.16
CA ALA A 688 -35.45 6.63 2.31
C ALA A 688 -34.83 8.03 2.24
N LEU A 689 -33.80 8.29 3.04
CA LEU A 689 -32.98 9.50 2.93
C LEU A 689 -31.93 9.36 1.81
N GLY A 690 -31.54 10.48 1.21
CA GLY A 690 -30.58 10.57 0.11
C GLY A 690 -31.14 10.19 -1.27
N VAL A 691 -32.44 9.95 -1.40
CA VAL A 691 -33.08 9.40 -2.61
C VAL A 691 -33.87 10.46 -3.39
N ALA A 692 -33.90 10.32 -4.71
CA ALA A 692 -34.50 11.29 -5.63
C ALA A 692 -36.01 11.47 -5.41
N LEU A 693 -36.46 12.72 -5.57
CA LEU A 693 -37.86 13.13 -5.48
C LEU A 693 -38.42 13.42 -6.88
N GLN A 694 -39.67 13.02 -7.12
CA GLN A 694 -40.41 13.31 -8.35
C GLN A 694 -41.92 13.42 -8.05
N PRO A 695 -42.70 14.23 -8.80
CA PRO A 695 -42.25 15.22 -9.80
C PRO A 695 -41.56 16.45 -9.16
N LEU A 696 -40.97 17.29 -10.00
CA LEU A 696 -40.30 18.54 -9.61
C LEU A 696 -40.94 19.73 -10.35
N SER A 697 -40.85 20.93 -9.77
CA SER A 697 -41.51 22.13 -10.29
C SER A 697 -40.81 22.70 -11.53
N SER A 698 -41.55 23.47 -12.33
CA SER A 698 -41.02 24.14 -13.52
C SER A 698 -41.51 25.57 -13.66
N SER A 699 -40.74 26.42 -14.35
CA SER A 699 -41.06 27.85 -14.50
C SER A 699 -42.31 28.05 -15.36
N GLY A 700 -43.31 28.73 -14.82
CA GLY A 700 -44.63 28.88 -15.44
C GLY A 700 -45.45 27.58 -15.52
N GLY A 701 -45.00 26.50 -14.88
CA GLY A 701 -45.65 25.18 -14.87
C GLY A 701 -46.15 24.77 -13.49
N PRO A 702 -46.52 23.49 -13.31
CA PRO A 702 -46.97 22.95 -12.02
C PRO A 702 -45.91 23.14 -10.92
N GLN A 703 -46.38 23.51 -9.73
CA GLN A 703 -45.56 23.66 -8.54
C GLN A 703 -45.80 22.50 -7.57
N TYR A 704 -44.72 21.90 -7.09
CA TYR A 704 -44.73 20.77 -6.15
C TYR A 704 -44.00 21.13 -4.88
N TYR A 705 -44.48 20.60 -3.76
CA TYR A 705 -43.97 20.92 -2.43
C TYR A 705 -43.75 19.65 -1.62
N ILE A 706 -42.70 19.65 -0.81
CA ILE A 706 -42.48 18.67 0.25
C ILE A 706 -42.71 19.36 1.61
N PRO A 707 -43.82 19.06 2.30
CA PRO A 707 -43.96 19.41 3.71
C PRO A 707 -42.87 18.72 4.52
N ILE A 708 -42.10 19.49 5.29
CA ILE A 708 -41.08 19.00 6.22
C ILE A 708 -41.28 19.68 7.57
N GLY A 709 -41.29 18.87 8.64
CA GLY A 709 -41.41 19.36 10.01
C GLY A 709 -40.55 18.54 10.97
N THR A 710 -39.81 19.22 11.84
CA THR A 710 -38.92 18.61 12.83
C THR A 710 -39.33 19.04 14.24
N TYR A 711 -39.51 18.07 15.14
CA TYR A 711 -40.21 18.26 16.42
C TYR A 711 -39.58 17.48 17.57
N ARG A 712 -39.29 18.16 18.69
CA ARG A 712 -38.84 17.52 19.91
C ARG A 712 -40.00 16.83 20.63
N ASP A 713 -39.78 15.56 20.98
CA ASP A 713 -40.65 14.77 21.83
C ASP A 713 -40.70 15.34 23.27
N PRO A 714 -41.88 15.44 23.92
CA PRO A 714 -41.97 15.94 25.28
C PRO A 714 -41.48 14.92 26.31
N ASP A 715 -41.64 13.62 26.06
CA ASP A 715 -41.39 12.55 27.03
C ASP A 715 -40.02 11.90 26.83
N THR A 716 -39.60 11.70 25.58
CA THR A 716 -38.30 11.10 25.25
C THR A 716 -37.23 12.13 24.88
N GLU A 717 -37.62 13.38 24.62
CA GLU A 717 -36.74 14.50 24.22
C GLU A 717 -36.02 14.32 22.87
N ASN A 718 -36.39 13.27 22.12
CA ASN A 718 -35.88 12.96 20.78
C ASN A 718 -36.42 13.93 19.72
N TRP A 719 -35.62 14.30 18.72
CA TRP A 719 -36.06 15.16 17.63
C TRP A 719 -36.57 14.33 16.45
N TRP A 720 -37.88 14.31 16.25
CA TRP A 720 -38.56 13.59 15.17
C TRP A 720 -38.62 14.38 13.87
N LEU A 721 -38.19 13.76 12.78
CA LEU A 721 -38.41 14.24 11.41
C LEU A 721 -39.73 13.64 10.87
N LYS A 722 -40.65 14.51 10.45
CA LYS A 722 -41.90 14.17 9.78
C LYS A 722 -41.98 14.90 8.43
N ILE A 723 -42.52 14.25 7.42
CA ILE A 723 -42.69 14.82 6.08
C ILE A 723 -44.08 14.52 5.51
N GLY A 724 -44.36 15.08 4.33
CA GLY A 724 -45.52 14.73 3.51
C GLY A 724 -46.80 15.44 3.91
N GLN A 725 -47.89 15.18 3.18
CA GLN A 725 -49.16 15.89 3.41
C GLN A 725 -49.55 15.84 4.90
N ASN A 726 -49.84 17.02 5.47
CA ASN A 726 -50.18 17.18 6.89
C ASN A 726 -49.11 16.66 7.88
N TYR A 727 -47.86 16.52 7.42
CA TYR A 727 -46.71 15.98 8.15
C TYR A 727 -46.97 14.61 8.78
N GLU A 728 -47.77 13.76 8.12
CA GLU A 728 -48.16 12.46 8.66
C GLU A 728 -47.01 11.43 8.64
N VAL A 729 -46.11 11.52 7.67
CA VAL A 729 -45.06 10.51 7.45
C VAL A 729 -43.85 10.78 8.35
N VAL A 730 -43.88 10.20 9.54
CA VAL A 730 -42.72 10.06 10.44
C VAL A 730 -41.60 9.32 9.71
N VAL A 731 -40.43 9.93 9.50
CA VAL A 731 -39.27 9.31 8.83
C VAL A 731 -38.38 8.57 9.83
N GLY A 732 -38.13 9.21 10.97
CA GLY A 732 -37.19 8.80 12.01
C GLY A 732 -36.87 9.95 12.96
N TYR A 733 -35.84 9.81 13.78
CA TYR A 733 -35.46 10.82 14.77
C TYR A 733 -33.96 10.87 15.06
N TRP A 734 -33.51 12.00 15.58
CA TRP A 734 -32.21 12.13 16.25
C TRP A 734 -32.40 11.96 17.76
N PRO A 735 -31.71 10.99 18.41
CA PRO A 735 -31.77 10.82 19.86
C PRO A 735 -31.15 12.03 20.59
N LYS A 736 -31.68 12.36 21.78
CA LYS A 736 -31.18 13.49 22.58
C LYS A 736 -29.71 13.36 23.00
N GLU A 737 -29.22 12.13 23.12
CA GLU A 737 -27.87 11.77 23.55
C GLU A 737 -26.76 12.25 22.59
N LEU A 738 -27.14 12.79 21.42
CA LEU A 738 -26.23 13.44 20.47
C LEU A 738 -25.93 14.91 20.82
N PHE A 739 -26.75 15.54 21.68
CA PHE A 739 -26.85 16.99 21.83
C PHE A 739 -26.68 17.45 23.28
N GLY A 740 -26.05 18.62 23.46
CA GLY A 740 -26.01 19.35 24.72
C GLY A 740 -27.03 20.49 24.74
N TYR A 741 -27.00 21.39 23.75
CA TYR A 741 -27.91 22.52 23.63
C TYR A 741 -29.28 22.12 23.09
N LEU A 742 -29.33 21.42 21.95
CA LEU A 742 -30.57 20.96 21.32
C LEU A 742 -31.29 19.88 22.15
N SER A 743 -30.65 19.31 23.18
CA SER A 743 -31.33 18.45 24.16
C SER A 743 -32.55 19.12 24.80
N ARG A 744 -32.57 20.46 24.89
CA ARG A 744 -33.65 21.25 25.47
C ARG A 744 -34.56 21.87 24.41
N SER A 745 -33.97 22.70 23.55
CA SER A 745 -34.67 23.45 22.51
C SER A 745 -33.65 24.07 21.54
N ALA A 746 -34.10 24.40 20.32
CA ALA A 746 -33.38 25.34 19.48
C ALA A 746 -33.58 26.78 20.01
N ILE A 747 -32.59 27.65 19.78
CA ILE A 747 -32.65 29.09 20.08
C ILE A 747 -32.82 29.94 18.82
N MET A 748 -32.74 29.29 17.66
CA MET A 748 -32.86 29.87 16.32
C MET A 748 -33.47 28.85 15.37
N VAL A 749 -34.34 29.33 14.48
CA VAL A 749 -34.87 28.57 13.34
C VAL A 749 -34.62 29.37 12.06
N GLU A 750 -34.20 28.68 11.01
CA GLU A 750 -34.01 29.26 9.67
C GLU A 750 -34.75 28.41 8.63
N TRP A 751 -35.22 29.05 7.56
CA TRP A 751 -35.82 28.41 6.38
C TRP A 751 -35.20 29.05 5.13
N GLY A 752 -34.84 28.26 4.12
CA GLY A 752 -34.35 28.78 2.84
C GLY A 752 -33.28 27.93 2.18
N GLY A 753 -32.38 28.59 1.44
CA GLY A 753 -31.34 27.92 0.66
C GLY A 753 -29.92 28.19 1.15
N GLU A 754 -29.08 27.16 1.05
CA GLU A 754 -27.62 27.23 1.17
C GLU A 754 -26.98 26.70 -0.12
N VAL A 755 -26.09 27.49 -0.71
CA VAL A 755 -25.15 27.07 -1.75
C VAL A 755 -23.76 26.97 -1.12
N TYR A 756 -23.05 25.87 -1.40
CA TYR A 756 -21.61 25.79 -1.20
C TYR A 756 -20.91 25.84 -2.56
N SER A 757 -19.87 26.68 -2.66
CA SER A 757 -18.97 26.69 -3.81
C SER A 757 -17.60 27.25 -3.45
N THR A 758 -16.55 26.77 -4.10
CA THR A 758 -15.21 27.32 -3.93
C THR A 758 -15.04 28.74 -4.50
N ASN A 759 -15.99 29.27 -5.27
CA ASN A 759 -15.92 30.64 -5.81
C ASN A 759 -16.73 31.68 -5.00
N VAL A 760 -17.64 31.21 -4.15
CA VAL A 760 -18.46 32.05 -3.26
C VAL A 760 -17.58 32.92 -2.35
N LYS A 761 -17.89 34.23 -2.31
CA LYS A 761 -17.17 35.27 -1.54
C LYS A 761 -15.68 35.44 -1.88
N LYS A 762 -15.25 35.11 -3.10
CA LYS A 762 -13.85 35.29 -3.55
C LYS A 762 -13.64 36.30 -4.68
N GLY A 763 -14.71 36.95 -5.14
CA GLY A 763 -14.69 37.87 -6.28
C GLY A 763 -14.95 37.16 -7.62
N PRO A 764 -14.99 37.91 -8.73
CA PRO A 764 -15.41 37.40 -10.02
C PRO A 764 -14.34 36.47 -10.67
N PRO A 765 -14.76 35.45 -11.44
CA PRO A 765 -16.15 35.07 -11.71
C PRO A 765 -16.78 34.28 -10.55
N HIS A 766 -17.99 34.66 -10.16
CA HIS A 766 -18.78 33.92 -9.19
C HIS A 766 -19.26 32.55 -9.77
N THR A 767 -19.71 31.64 -8.90
CA THR A 767 -20.26 30.33 -9.33
C THR A 767 -21.60 30.48 -10.05
N LYS A 768 -21.86 29.64 -11.05
CA LYS A 768 -23.19 29.52 -11.69
C LYS A 768 -24.11 28.54 -10.96
N THR A 769 -23.68 28.00 -9.81
CA THR A 769 -24.51 27.12 -8.99
C THR A 769 -25.73 27.90 -8.49
N GLN A 770 -26.90 27.44 -8.90
CA GLN A 770 -28.18 28.09 -8.67
C GLN A 770 -28.71 27.78 -7.28
N MET A 771 -29.43 28.72 -6.67
CA MET A 771 -30.18 28.52 -5.42
C MET A 771 -31.68 28.49 -5.71
N GLY A 772 -32.42 27.63 -5.02
CA GLY A 772 -33.87 27.50 -5.22
C GLY A 772 -34.19 27.03 -6.63
N SER A 773 -34.85 27.90 -7.41
CA SER A 773 -35.19 27.67 -8.82
C SER A 773 -34.16 28.22 -9.82
N GLY A 774 -33.13 28.93 -9.34
CA GLY A 774 -32.26 29.77 -10.17
C GLY A 774 -32.80 31.18 -10.44
N SER A 775 -34.08 31.47 -10.16
CA SER A 775 -34.64 32.82 -10.24
C SER A 775 -34.41 33.62 -8.96
N SER A 776 -34.35 34.95 -9.07
CA SER A 776 -34.43 35.85 -7.91
C SER A 776 -35.76 35.69 -7.18
N ALA A 777 -35.76 35.71 -5.84
CA ALA A 777 -36.96 35.69 -4.99
C ALA A 777 -38.02 36.74 -5.36
N GLN A 778 -37.61 37.83 -6.03
CA GLN A 778 -38.49 38.89 -6.52
C GLN A 778 -39.38 38.48 -7.70
N THR A 779 -39.17 37.32 -8.33
CA THR A 779 -40.06 36.81 -9.40
C THR A 779 -41.30 36.07 -8.86
N LEU A 780 -41.37 35.85 -7.53
CA LEU A 780 -42.53 35.30 -6.83
C LEU A 780 -43.00 33.93 -7.38
N GLU A 781 -44.29 33.62 -7.21
CA GLU A 781 -44.88 32.31 -7.50
C GLU A 781 -44.70 31.87 -8.96
N GLY A 782 -44.44 30.58 -9.17
CA GLY A 782 -44.26 30.00 -10.50
C GLY A 782 -42.92 30.33 -11.16
N SER A 783 -42.00 31.04 -10.49
CA SER A 783 -40.65 31.31 -11.00
C SER A 783 -39.56 31.31 -9.94
N ALA A 784 -39.79 31.88 -8.75
CA ALA A 784 -38.90 31.74 -7.59
C ALA A 784 -39.23 30.44 -6.82
N ALA A 785 -38.24 29.87 -6.11
CA ALA A 785 -38.53 28.83 -5.14
C ALA A 785 -39.11 29.45 -3.86
N SER A 786 -40.03 28.72 -3.22
CA SER A 786 -40.76 29.19 -2.04
C SER A 786 -40.75 28.18 -0.89
N ILE A 787 -41.13 28.66 0.29
CA ILE A 787 -41.51 27.87 1.46
C ILE A 787 -42.84 28.41 1.97
N LEU A 788 -43.90 27.61 1.86
CA LEU A 788 -45.23 27.90 2.40
C LEU A 788 -45.33 27.40 3.86
N HIS A 789 -46.38 27.80 4.57
CA HIS A 789 -46.75 27.23 5.88
C HIS A 789 -45.63 27.24 6.93
N VAL A 790 -44.79 28.28 6.89
CA VAL A 790 -43.75 28.55 7.87
C VAL A 790 -44.38 28.60 9.27
N ARG A 791 -43.94 27.69 10.16
CA ARG A 791 -44.37 27.65 11.56
C ARG A 791 -43.21 27.28 12.47
N ILE A 792 -43.26 27.80 13.69
CA ILE A 792 -42.54 27.25 14.84
C ILE A 792 -43.52 26.64 15.83
N LYS A 793 -42.98 25.78 16.68
CA LYS A 793 -43.60 25.30 17.92
C LYS A 793 -42.67 25.66 19.07
N ASP A 794 -43.19 26.38 20.06
CA ASP A 794 -42.50 26.68 21.32
C ASP A 794 -43.26 26.05 22.50
N TYR A 795 -42.92 26.44 23.73
CA TYR A 795 -43.60 25.94 24.93
C TYR A 795 -45.06 26.40 25.11
N SER A 796 -45.62 27.24 24.21
CA SER A 796 -47.08 27.40 24.12
C SER A 796 -47.79 26.20 23.48
N LEU A 797 -47.02 25.26 22.93
CA LEU A 797 -47.43 24.03 22.24
C LEU A 797 -48.25 24.22 20.96
N GLN A 798 -48.60 25.46 20.61
CA GLN A 798 -49.26 25.82 19.36
C GLN A 798 -48.28 25.84 18.19
N LEU A 799 -48.77 25.53 17.00
CA LEU A 799 -48.11 25.91 15.75
C LEU A 799 -48.49 27.36 15.43
N LYS A 800 -47.49 28.21 15.21
CA LYS A 800 -47.70 29.62 14.84
C LYS A 800 -46.60 30.12 13.92
N TYR A 801 -46.92 31.11 13.09
CA TYR A 801 -45.89 31.90 12.42
C TYR A 801 -45.04 32.61 13.48
N PRO A 802 -43.71 32.75 13.33
CA PRO A 802 -42.90 33.41 14.35
C PRO A 802 -43.22 34.91 14.44
N GLU A 803 -43.45 35.40 15.65
CA GLU A 803 -43.78 36.82 15.91
C GLU A 803 -42.70 37.77 15.38
N TRP A 804 -41.42 37.38 15.55
CA TRP A 804 -40.25 38.13 15.12
C TRP A 804 -39.44 37.31 14.12
N VAL A 805 -39.75 37.47 12.83
CA VAL A 805 -38.93 36.98 11.72
C VAL A 805 -38.05 38.10 11.16
N GLY A 806 -37.07 37.72 10.34
CA GLY A 806 -36.51 38.60 9.34
C GLY A 806 -35.83 37.85 8.21
N THR A 807 -35.63 38.55 7.09
CA THR A 807 -35.16 37.97 5.82
C THR A 807 -33.85 38.60 5.37
N GLY A 808 -32.96 37.80 4.77
CA GLY A 808 -31.70 38.30 4.22
C GLY A 808 -30.99 37.30 3.32
N SER A 809 -30.03 37.82 2.56
CA SER A 809 -29.03 37.06 1.81
C SER A 809 -27.66 37.67 2.07
N ASP A 810 -26.62 36.84 2.17
CA ASP A 810 -25.25 37.30 2.40
C ASP A 810 -24.51 37.71 1.12
N GLU A 811 -25.00 37.31 -0.05
CA GLU A 811 -24.57 37.79 -1.37
C GLU A 811 -25.81 38.20 -2.19
N SER A 812 -26.46 39.29 -1.77
CA SER A 812 -27.79 39.73 -2.24
C SER A 812 -27.94 40.00 -3.74
N TYR A 813 -26.84 40.13 -4.48
CA TYR A 813 -26.83 40.30 -5.94
C TYR A 813 -26.70 38.95 -6.71
N CYS A 814 -26.25 37.89 -6.02
CA CYS A 814 -26.05 36.55 -6.57
C CYS A 814 -27.25 35.64 -6.25
N TYR A 815 -27.77 35.78 -5.01
CA TYR A 815 -28.96 35.11 -4.49
C TYR A 815 -29.78 36.10 -3.66
N SER A 816 -31.11 36.05 -3.77
CA SER A 816 -32.02 36.95 -3.05
C SER A 816 -33.02 36.18 -2.19
N ALA A 817 -33.57 36.88 -1.20
CA ALA A 817 -34.52 36.37 -0.22
C ALA A 817 -35.65 37.39 -0.03
N LEU A 818 -36.91 36.94 0.02
CA LEU A 818 -38.08 37.82 0.17
C LEU A 818 -39.19 37.13 0.95
N ASN A 819 -39.52 37.62 2.15
CA ASN A 819 -40.73 37.22 2.87
C ASN A 819 -41.89 38.10 2.41
N TYR A 820 -42.67 37.59 1.45
CA TYR A 820 -43.75 38.31 0.82
C TYR A 820 -45.05 38.13 1.60
N VAL A 821 -45.76 39.23 1.86
CA VAL A 821 -47.07 39.23 2.53
C VAL A 821 -48.12 39.69 1.50
N PRO A 822 -48.93 38.79 0.93
CA PRO A 822 -49.88 39.15 -0.13
C PRO A 822 -50.99 40.11 0.32
N GLY A 823 -51.30 40.14 1.62
CA GLY A 823 -52.27 41.04 2.24
C GLY A 823 -52.47 40.71 3.72
N TYR A 824 -53.16 41.59 4.46
CA TYR A 824 -53.31 41.51 5.92
C TYR A 824 -54.01 40.25 6.47
N THR A 825 -54.64 39.45 5.59
CA THR A 825 -55.37 38.22 5.95
C THR A 825 -54.82 36.96 5.26
N VAL A 826 -53.62 37.05 4.65
CA VAL A 826 -52.96 35.96 3.93
C VAL A 826 -51.62 35.69 4.59
N GLU A 827 -51.26 34.41 4.76
CA GLU A 827 -50.01 34.05 5.41
C GLU A 827 -48.77 34.51 4.60
N PRO A 828 -47.66 34.90 5.26
CA PRO A 828 -46.43 35.24 4.56
C PRO A 828 -45.85 34.03 3.82
N VAL A 829 -45.50 34.21 2.55
CA VAL A 829 -44.78 33.22 1.74
C VAL A 829 -43.32 33.66 1.66
N PHE A 830 -42.40 32.76 2.04
CA PHE A 830 -40.98 33.03 1.91
C PHE A 830 -40.46 32.55 0.57
N TYR A 831 -39.92 33.46 -0.25
CA TYR A 831 -39.25 33.17 -1.52
C TYR A 831 -37.73 33.30 -1.39
N PHE A 832 -37.00 32.42 -2.06
CA PHE A 832 -35.54 32.41 -2.09
C PHE A 832 -35.02 31.90 -3.44
N GLY A 833 -33.86 32.39 -3.86
CA GLY A 833 -33.14 31.84 -5.01
C GLY A 833 -32.25 32.82 -5.74
N GLY A 834 -31.56 32.33 -6.76
CA GLY A 834 -30.79 33.16 -7.69
C GLY A 834 -29.88 32.34 -8.59
N PRO A 835 -29.36 32.96 -9.68
CA PRO A 835 -28.60 32.25 -10.71
C PRO A 835 -27.15 31.93 -10.30
N GLY A 836 -26.69 32.44 -9.15
CA GLY A 836 -25.27 32.42 -8.77
C GLY A 836 -24.48 33.47 -9.52
N GLN A 837 -24.40 33.40 -10.85
CA GLN A 837 -23.67 34.36 -11.70
C GLN A 837 -24.65 35.18 -12.56
N GLY A 838 -24.36 36.47 -12.75
CA GLY A 838 -25.16 37.36 -13.60
C GLY A 838 -24.62 38.80 -13.66
N PRO A 839 -25.29 39.75 -14.36
CA PRO A 839 -24.78 41.10 -14.56
C PRO A 839 -24.52 41.93 -13.28
N LEU A 840 -25.15 41.55 -12.15
CA LEU A 840 -24.93 42.17 -10.83
C LEU A 840 -24.02 41.33 -9.91
N CYS A 841 -23.68 40.11 -10.31
CA CYS A 841 -22.77 39.19 -9.62
C CYS A 841 -21.88 38.47 -10.66
N PRO A 842 -20.85 39.16 -11.18
CA PRO A 842 -20.06 38.71 -12.33
C PRO A 842 -19.10 37.55 -12.03
#